data_AF-A0A961DC88-F1
#
_entry.id   AF-A0A961DC88-F1
#
_cell.length_a   1.000
_cell.length_b   1.000
_cell.length_c   1.000
_cell.angle_alpha   90.00
_cell.angle_beta   90.00
_cell.angle_gamma   90.00
#
_symmetry.space_group_name_H-M   'P 1'
#
loop_
_entity.id
_entity.type
_entity.pdbx_description
1 polymer ?
#
loop_
_entity_poly.entity_id
_entity_poly.type
_entity_poly.pdbx_seq_one_letter_code
_entity_poly.pdbx_strand_id
1 'polypeptide(L)'
;MFSSSKFWILIILAVAGLGYGAYHLKTTEDAAQAALQANTARLAEMDAALAQRRQVLENMDKTGREIRDAVGRSQELSKNKAVLLEKQNKIGTDFQTVVDSMTATVEKLRSSAPGSEIGTLSLANGKMLSGVKIRKVSEEGIALTHSDGIGTVAVDLLPEDLKEKYDLGPNAFAPKLAAAKVALMAELHKNDAAINSPMPGNMSPAATEQNPGSPLAAVVTPKLEVTEAGGTKTYANVRFMGVSDQGVRVSHDAGISVLPVASLPETWRAKFIPNTSGPPMTVPSSGSATAGSTASRSTPAQSSFDPNSLVFIKTDSGAGSGFIAKVNDKTYVYTNAHVICGTPGGFTKKIVSIKTAAGRAIPIPYDLELSNMYDASSSNGLEDMARFAITLKEGETAYDLGGLNSDTSMNQKVVAYGNSLGGDVITSLDGDIVGLGTDRIEISCGIVAGNSGGPVVMADTKKVIGISTYLSTGKRDIWTSGTAFSQVRRFALRPEKVTKWRKMLYTSLMSSLAELKAFDRDTLSLAAACYLNPRPNRGGFDVPSQQNGDYVIRQVLVDGGSLTLGSTINAGIARVNQRLGGATATMSVSSVVPIFAEFFSSVTNASASQMSSLQIADRAPYLKQFIPELIAIRKEIHERFIQEGLTRYR
;
A
#
# COMPACT_ATOMS: atom_id res chain seq x y z
N MET A 1 -84.60 8.08 -79.47
CA MET A 1 -84.56 7.87 -78.00
C MET A 1 -83.19 7.43 -77.44
N PHE A 2 -82.07 7.55 -78.17
CA PHE A 2 -80.73 7.12 -77.68
C PHE A 2 -79.63 8.21 -77.73
N SER A 3 -79.99 9.47 -77.45
CA SER A 3 -79.01 10.57 -77.26
C SER A 3 -78.70 10.84 -75.77
N SER A 4 -79.57 10.37 -74.86
CA SER A 4 -79.48 10.72 -73.43
C SER A 4 -78.51 9.85 -72.63
N SER A 5 -78.20 8.62 -73.05
CA SER A 5 -77.40 7.67 -72.24
C SER A 5 -75.90 8.03 -72.15
N LYS A 6 -75.31 8.61 -73.21
CA LYS A 6 -73.88 8.96 -73.23
C LYS A 6 -73.56 10.12 -72.29
N PHE A 7 -74.47 11.07 -72.14
CA PHE A 7 -74.33 12.20 -71.22
C PHE A 7 -74.34 11.73 -69.76
N TRP A 8 -75.25 10.82 -69.39
CA TRP A 8 -75.30 10.25 -68.04
C TRP A 8 -74.07 9.39 -67.71
N ILE A 9 -73.50 8.66 -68.68
CA ILE A 9 -72.26 7.90 -68.46
C ILE A 9 -71.07 8.84 -68.15
N LEU A 10 -70.94 9.97 -68.85
CA LEU A 10 -69.88 10.94 -68.58
C LEU A 10 -70.03 11.58 -67.19
N ILE A 11 -71.25 11.88 -66.76
CA ILE A 11 -71.52 12.39 -65.41
C ILE A 11 -71.16 11.34 -64.35
N ILE A 12 -71.56 10.08 -64.55
CA ILE A 12 -71.23 8.99 -63.61
C ILE A 12 -69.72 8.79 -63.51
N LEU A 13 -68.98 8.83 -64.63
CA LEU A 13 -67.53 8.72 -64.62
C LEU A 13 -66.85 9.92 -63.95
N ALA A 14 -67.36 11.14 -64.16
CA ALA A 14 -66.83 12.34 -63.50
C ALA A 14 -67.06 12.28 -61.98
N VAL A 15 -68.25 11.87 -61.53
CA VAL A 15 -68.57 11.70 -60.11
C VAL A 15 -67.76 10.56 -59.49
N ALA A 16 -67.58 9.43 -60.19
CA ALA A 16 -66.73 8.34 -59.74
C ALA A 16 -65.24 8.75 -59.64
N GLY A 17 -64.74 9.53 -60.61
CA GLY A 17 -63.38 10.06 -60.59
C GLY A 17 -63.15 11.05 -59.44
N LEU A 18 -64.10 11.96 -59.19
CA LEU A 18 -64.07 12.87 -58.04
C LEU A 18 -64.16 12.12 -56.70
N GLY A 19 -65.01 11.09 -56.62
CA GLY A 19 -65.13 10.23 -55.44
C GLY A 19 -63.84 9.45 -55.17
N TYR A 20 -63.22 8.90 -56.21
CA TYR A 20 -61.93 8.20 -56.10
C TYR A 20 -60.79 9.13 -55.69
N GLY A 21 -60.74 10.34 -56.24
CA GLY A 21 -59.75 11.35 -55.86
C GLY A 21 -59.90 11.81 -54.41
N ALA A 22 -61.13 12.08 -53.96
CA ALA A 22 -61.42 12.44 -52.58
C ALA A 22 -61.12 11.29 -51.60
N TYR A 23 -61.42 10.05 -51.99
CA TYR A 23 -61.07 8.86 -51.20
C TYR A 23 -59.55 8.72 -51.05
N HIS A 24 -58.78 8.83 -52.15
CA HIS A 24 -57.32 8.76 -52.10
C HIS A 24 -56.71 9.86 -51.23
N LEU A 25 -57.13 11.11 -51.42
CA LEU A 25 -56.68 12.24 -50.60
C LEU A 25 -56.93 11.98 -49.11
N LYS A 26 -58.13 11.53 -48.76
CA LYS A 26 -58.47 11.18 -47.37
C LYS A 26 -57.60 10.04 -46.83
N THR A 27 -57.39 8.98 -47.61
CA THR A 27 -56.52 7.87 -47.17
C THR A 27 -55.06 8.29 -47.01
N THR A 28 -54.56 9.23 -47.82
CA THR A 28 -53.20 9.77 -47.67
C THR A 28 -53.08 10.69 -46.47
N GLU A 29 -54.10 11.48 -46.16
CA GLU A 29 -54.16 12.31 -44.94
C GLU A 29 -54.22 11.44 -43.69
N ASP A 30 -55.06 10.41 -43.69
CA ASP A 30 -55.20 9.45 -42.58
C ASP A 30 -53.86 8.71 -42.32
N ALA A 31 -53.18 8.28 -43.40
CA ALA A 31 -51.86 7.64 -43.30
C ALA A 31 -50.77 8.60 -42.78
N ALA A 32 -50.79 9.86 -43.22
CA ALA A 32 -49.86 10.88 -42.75
C ALA A 32 -50.10 11.23 -41.28
N GLN A 33 -51.36 11.33 -40.84
CA GLN A 33 -51.71 11.56 -39.43
C GLN A 33 -51.30 10.37 -38.56
N ALA A 34 -51.51 9.13 -39.01
CA ALA A 34 -51.08 7.94 -38.29
C ALA A 34 -49.54 7.89 -38.15
N ALA A 35 -48.80 8.26 -39.20
CA ALA A 35 -47.34 8.35 -39.14
C ALA A 35 -46.86 9.45 -38.19
N LEU A 36 -47.53 10.61 -38.16
CA LEU A 36 -47.22 11.69 -37.22
C LEU A 36 -47.48 11.28 -35.76
N GLN A 37 -48.59 10.57 -35.50
CA GLN A 37 -48.91 10.02 -34.18
C GLN A 37 -47.87 8.98 -33.73
N ALA A 38 -47.45 8.09 -34.63
CA ALA A 38 -46.41 7.10 -34.33
C ALA A 38 -45.05 7.76 -34.02
N ASN A 39 -44.67 8.80 -34.77
CA ASN A 39 -43.41 9.51 -34.55
C ASN A 39 -43.43 10.36 -33.28
N THR A 40 -44.56 11.01 -32.95
CA THR A 40 -44.71 11.75 -31.70
C THR A 40 -44.67 10.83 -30.48
N ALA A 41 -45.28 9.64 -30.57
CA ALA A 41 -45.17 8.62 -29.52
C ALA A 41 -43.71 8.15 -29.32
N ARG A 42 -42.96 7.91 -30.41
CA ARG A 42 -41.54 7.54 -30.33
C ARG A 42 -40.67 8.64 -29.71
N LEU A 43 -40.93 9.91 -30.03
CA LEU A 43 -40.21 11.03 -29.41
C LEU A 43 -40.48 11.10 -27.90
N ALA A 44 -41.74 10.92 -27.47
CA ALA A 44 -42.08 10.89 -26.06
C ALA A 44 -41.40 9.73 -25.31
N GLU A 45 -41.29 8.55 -25.94
CA GLU A 45 -40.56 7.41 -25.37
C GLU A 45 -39.05 7.67 -25.26
N MET A 46 -38.45 8.28 -26.29
CA MET A 46 -37.04 8.69 -26.25
C MET A 46 -36.77 9.74 -25.16
N ASP A 47 -37.65 10.73 -25.00
CA ASP A 47 -37.54 11.74 -23.95
C ASP A 47 -37.65 11.12 -22.55
N ALA A 48 -38.55 10.16 -22.36
CA ALA A 48 -38.68 9.40 -21.11
C ALA A 48 -37.41 8.59 -20.81
N ALA A 49 -36.82 7.93 -21.82
CA ALA A 49 -35.57 7.18 -21.67
C ALA A 49 -34.38 8.10 -21.34
N LEU A 50 -34.31 9.29 -21.96
CA LEU A 50 -33.29 10.30 -21.64
C LEU A 50 -33.45 10.84 -20.21
N ALA A 51 -34.69 11.06 -19.75
CA ALA A 51 -34.96 11.48 -18.38
C ALA A 51 -34.51 10.42 -17.36
N GLN A 52 -34.80 9.14 -17.60
CA GLN A 52 -34.31 8.04 -16.77
C GLN A 52 -32.78 7.99 -16.74
N ARG A 53 -32.12 8.15 -17.89
CA ARG A 53 -30.65 8.14 -17.96
C ARG A 53 -30.01 9.30 -17.21
N ARG A 54 -30.61 10.50 -17.25
CA ARG A 54 -30.17 11.65 -16.45
C ARG A 54 -30.27 11.37 -14.96
N GLN A 55 -31.37 10.78 -14.51
CA GLN A 55 -31.56 10.41 -13.11
C GLN A 55 -30.52 9.38 -12.62
N VAL A 56 -30.18 8.39 -13.45
CA VAL A 56 -29.11 7.42 -13.14
C VAL A 56 -27.76 8.12 -13.01
N LEU A 57 -27.42 9.05 -13.91
CA LEU A 57 -26.17 9.80 -13.84
C LEU A 57 -26.10 10.67 -12.58
N GLU A 58 -27.19 11.35 -12.21
CA GLU A 58 -27.24 12.14 -10.96
C GLU A 58 -27.03 11.26 -9.72
N ASN A 59 -27.64 10.07 -9.69
CA ASN A 59 -27.46 9.10 -8.60
C ASN A 59 -26.03 8.55 -8.55
N MET A 60 -25.40 8.31 -9.71
CA MET A 60 -23.99 7.90 -9.78
C MET A 60 -23.07 9.01 -9.30
N ASP A 61 -23.31 10.27 -9.67
CA ASP A 61 -22.53 11.42 -9.21
C ASP A 61 -22.66 11.63 -7.70
N LYS A 62 -23.88 11.47 -7.16
CA LYS A 62 -24.12 11.53 -5.72
C LYS A 62 -23.34 10.43 -5.00
N THR A 63 -23.44 9.18 -5.47
CA THR A 63 -22.71 8.04 -4.89
C THR A 63 -21.19 8.24 -5.00
N GLY A 64 -20.70 8.77 -6.12
CA GLY A 64 -19.29 9.08 -6.33
C GLY A 64 -18.76 10.19 -5.42
N ARG A 65 -19.59 11.18 -5.04
CA ARG A 65 -19.25 12.17 -4.00
C ARG A 65 -19.17 11.50 -2.62
N GLU A 66 -20.16 10.71 -2.25
CA GLU A 66 -20.18 10.00 -0.95
C GLU A 66 -18.97 9.05 -0.79
N ILE A 67 -18.57 8.35 -1.85
CA ILE A 67 -17.37 7.52 -1.85
C ILE A 67 -16.10 8.36 -1.69
N ARG A 68 -15.97 9.49 -2.41
CA ARG A 68 -14.81 10.39 -2.27
C ARG A 68 -14.70 10.96 -0.85
N ASP A 69 -15.81 11.35 -0.25
CA ASP A 69 -15.85 11.86 1.13
C ASP A 69 -15.50 10.75 2.15
N ALA A 70 -15.96 9.52 1.91
CA ALA A 70 -15.59 8.36 2.73
C ALA A 70 -14.09 8.02 2.61
N VAL A 71 -13.53 8.09 1.40
CA VAL A 71 -12.08 7.91 1.17
C VAL A 71 -11.28 9.02 1.86
N GLY A 72 -11.73 10.28 1.76
CA GLY A 72 -11.11 11.41 2.45
C GLY A 72 -11.06 11.21 3.97
N ARG A 73 -12.20 10.84 4.58
CA ARG A 73 -12.26 10.52 6.02
C ARG A 73 -11.37 9.35 6.41
N SER A 74 -11.30 8.31 5.59
CA SER A 74 -10.43 7.14 5.82
C SER A 74 -8.94 7.51 5.77
N GLN A 75 -8.54 8.38 4.84
CA GLN A 75 -7.18 8.91 4.75
C GLN A 75 -6.83 9.81 5.94
N GLU A 76 -7.76 10.61 6.44
CA GLU A 76 -7.54 11.43 7.63
C GLU A 76 -7.38 10.56 8.88
N LEU A 77 -8.23 9.53 9.03
CA LEU A 77 -8.10 8.54 10.11
C LEU A 77 -6.76 7.80 10.06
N SER A 78 -6.27 7.44 8.86
CA SER A 78 -4.98 6.75 8.73
C SER A 78 -3.80 7.65 9.10
N LYS A 79 -3.86 8.95 8.76
CA LYS A 79 -2.87 9.95 9.19
C LYS A 79 -2.87 10.13 10.71
N ASN A 80 -4.06 10.29 11.31
CA ASN A 80 -4.19 10.44 12.77
C ASN A 80 -3.69 9.18 13.50
N LYS A 81 -3.97 7.99 12.95
CA LYS A 81 -3.44 6.71 13.45
C LYS A 81 -1.91 6.68 13.43
N ALA A 82 -1.29 7.11 12.34
CA ALA A 82 0.18 7.14 12.23
C ALA A 82 0.82 8.08 13.28
N VAL A 83 0.24 9.26 13.48
CA VAL A 83 0.72 10.23 14.50
C VAL A 83 0.59 9.67 15.91
N LEU A 84 -0.49 8.94 16.21
CA LEU A 84 -0.68 8.31 17.54
C LEU A 84 0.34 7.20 17.79
N LEU A 85 0.62 6.36 16.78
CA LEU A 85 1.65 5.32 16.87
C LEU A 85 3.04 5.93 17.10
N GLU A 86 3.37 7.03 16.42
CA GLU A 86 4.63 7.74 16.64
C GLU A 86 4.75 8.26 18.08
N LYS A 87 3.69 8.88 18.61
CA LYS A 87 3.65 9.35 20.01
C LYS A 87 3.80 8.20 21.00
N GLN A 88 3.13 7.08 20.75
CA GLN A 88 3.17 5.88 21.57
C GLN A 88 4.60 5.29 21.63
N ASN A 89 5.26 5.18 20.48
CA ASN A 89 6.66 4.71 20.40
C ASN A 89 7.63 5.67 21.10
N LYS A 90 7.40 6.97 20.99
CA LYS A 90 8.19 7.98 21.69
C LYS A 90 8.06 7.84 23.21
N ILE A 91 6.84 7.69 23.73
CA ILE A 91 6.60 7.46 25.17
C ILE A 91 7.34 6.21 25.66
N GLY A 92 7.30 5.11 24.89
CA GLY A 92 8.04 3.89 25.22
C GLY A 92 9.55 4.11 25.30
N THR A 93 10.11 4.88 24.37
CA THR A 93 11.54 5.20 24.31
C THR A 93 11.98 6.15 25.44
N ASP A 94 11.16 7.16 25.73
CA ASP A 94 11.42 8.11 26.80
C ASP A 94 11.38 7.40 28.17
N PHE A 95 10.38 6.53 28.39
CA PHE A 95 10.28 5.70 29.58
C PHE A 95 11.50 4.77 29.74
N GLN A 96 11.91 4.11 28.65
CA GLN A 96 13.11 3.28 28.61
C GLN A 96 14.36 4.03 29.08
N THR A 97 14.55 5.25 28.57
CA THR A 97 15.69 6.10 28.91
C THR A 97 15.70 6.45 30.41
N VAL A 98 14.54 6.73 31.00
CA VAL A 98 14.40 7.01 32.43
C VAL A 98 14.78 5.79 33.26
N VAL A 99 14.29 4.59 32.90
CA VAL A 99 14.61 3.35 33.61
C VAL A 99 16.10 3.05 33.59
N ASP A 100 16.74 3.20 32.43
CA ASP A 100 18.17 2.92 32.28
C ASP A 100 19.02 3.93 33.06
N SER A 101 18.63 5.22 33.04
CA SER A 101 19.30 6.28 33.80
C SER A 101 19.22 6.04 35.31
N MET A 102 18.04 5.65 35.82
CA MET A 102 17.85 5.34 37.24
C MET A 102 18.64 4.10 37.65
N THR A 103 18.59 3.04 36.84
CA THR A 103 19.35 1.80 37.11
C THR A 103 20.85 2.07 37.15
N ALA A 104 21.36 2.85 36.19
CA ALA A 104 22.77 3.26 36.17
C ALA A 104 23.16 4.12 37.39
N THR A 105 22.25 4.96 37.88
CA THR A 105 22.46 5.79 39.08
C THR A 105 22.57 4.92 40.33
N VAL A 106 21.68 3.93 40.48
CA VAL A 106 21.73 2.95 41.59
C VAL A 106 23.03 2.14 41.53
N GLU A 107 23.43 1.67 40.35
CA GLU A 107 24.67 0.90 40.21
C GLU A 107 25.92 1.75 40.51
N LYS A 108 25.91 3.03 40.12
CA LYS A 108 26.96 3.99 40.48
C LYS A 108 27.01 4.24 41.99
N LEU A 109 25.87 4.34 42.66
CA LEU A 109 25.80 4.47 44.12
C LEU A 109 26.35 3.23 44.83
N ARG A 110 26.00 2.03 44.35
CA ARG A 110 26.49 0.75 44.91
C ARG A 110 27.98 0.56 44.69
N SER A 111 28.50 0.89 43.51
CA SER A 111 29.93 0.75 43.18
C SER A 111 30.83 1.80 43.86
N SER A 112 30.28 2.95 44.25
CA SER A 112 30.99 3.98 45.03
C SER A 112 30.89 3.80 46.54
N ALA A 113 30.03 2.89 47.01
CA ALA A 113 29.86 2.60 48.43
C ALA A 113 31.11 2.02 49.16
N PRO A 114 31.94 1.14 48.54
CA PRO A 114 33.11 0.57 49.20
C PRO A 114 34.07 1.63 49.74
N GLY A 115 34.52 1.45 50.99
CA GLY A 115 35.40 2.38 51.71
C GLY A 115 34.68 3.40 52.57
N SER A 116 33.35 3.54 52.43
CA SER A 116 32.56 4.46 53.26
C SER A 116 32.49 4.00 54.72
N GLU A 117 32.76 4.93 55.65
CA GLU A 117 32.63 4.70 57.10
C GLU A 117 31.22 5.06 57.57
N ILE A 118 30.52 4.11 58.19
CA ILE A 118 29.16 4.30 58.75
C ILE A 118 29.24 4.59 60.26
N GLY A 119 30.38 4.31 60.91
CA GLY A 119 30.54 4.45 62.35
C GLY A 119 29.93 3.26 63.09
N THR A 120 28.77 3.45 63.71
CA THR A 120 28.09 2.41 64.50
C THR A 120 26.76 2.04 63.85
N LEU A 121 26.60 0.76 63.50
CA LEU A 121 25.42 0.23 62.81
C LEU A 121 24.61 -0.66 63.76
N SER A 122 23.34 -0.34 63.98
CA SER A 122 22.42 -1.18 64.74
C SER A 122 21.62 -2.07 63.79
N LEU A 123 21.80 -3.39 63.88
CA LEU A 123 21.06 -4.35 63.07
C LEU A 123 19.65 -4.58 63.63
N ALA A 124 18.73 -5.07 62.79
CA ALA A 124 17.34 -5.34 63.19
C ALA A 124 17.22 -6.40 64.32
N ASN A 125 18.23 -7.26 64.49
CA ASN A 125 18.30 -8.26 65.55
C ASN A 125 18.86 -7.70 66.88
N GLY A 126 19.08 -6.39 66.99
CA GLY A 126 19.62 -5.72 68.17
C GLY A 126 21.14 -5.79 68.32
N LYS A 127 21.87 -6.42 67.40
CA LYS A 127 23.34 -6.44 67.41
C LYS A 127 23.88 -5.09 66.92
N MET A 128 24.76 -4.48 67.70
CA MET A 128 25.49 -3.27 67.31
C MET A 128 26.87 -3.62 66.77
N LEU A 129 27.19 -3.11 65.59
CA LEU A 129 28.52 -3.21 64.98
C LEU A 129 29.19 -1.84 65.06
N SER A 130 30.43 -1.78 65.56
CA SER A 130 31.21 -0.55 65.70
C SER A 130 32.36 -0.50 64.68
N GLY A 131 32.71 0.70 64.22
CA GLY A 131 33.77 0.91 63.23
C GLY A 131 33.44 0.35 61.84
N VAL A 132 32.17 0.42 61.44
CA VAL A 132 31.67 -0.24 60.23
C VAL A 132 32.15 0.46 58.97
N LYS A 133 32.80 -0.30 58.08
CA LYS A 133 33.22 0.08 56.73
C LYS A 133 32.55 -0.79 55.68
N ILE A 134 31.99 -0.18 54.64
CA ILE A 134 31.41 -0.93 53.51
C ILE A 134 32.55 -1.50 52.66
N ARG A 135 32.47 -2.79 52.34
CA ARG A 135 33.39 -3.47 51.41
C ARG A 135 32.75 -3.72 50.04
N LYS A 136 31.48 -4.12 50.04
CA LYS A 136 30.72 -4.38 48.81
C LYS A 136 29.23 -4.28 49.11
N VAL A 137 28.47 -3.72 48.18
CA VAL A 137 27.00 -3.74 48.19
C VAL A 137 26.54 -4.68 47.08
N SER A 138 25.69 -5.65 47.39
CA SER A 138 25.04 -6.54 46.42
C SER A 138 23.54 -6.61 46.68
N GLU A 139 22.78 -7.22 45.78
CA GLU A 139 21.34 -7.39 45.94
C GLU A 139 20.97 -8.27 47.14
N GLU A 140 21.88 -9.17 47.54
CA GLU A 140 21.72 -10.11 48.65
C GLU A 140 22.06 -9.50 50.03
N GLY A 141 22.75 -8.36 50.06
CA GLY A 141 23.17 -7.72 51.30
C GLY A 141 24.38 -6.79 51.16
N ILE A 142 24.92 -6.36 52.30
CA ILE A 142 26.11 -5.51 52.36
C ILE A 142 27.23 -6.26 53.07
N ALA A 143 28.37 -6.42 52.40
CA ALA A 143 29.60 -6.91 53.01
C ALA A 143 30.28 -5.77 53.77
N LEU A 144 30.49 -5.96 55.06
CA LEU A 144 31.00 -4.97 55.99
C LEU A 144 32.29 -5.46 56.66
N THR A 145 33.15 -4.51 57.02
CA THR A 145 34.28 -4.72 57.94
C THR A 145 33.98 -3.94 59.22
N HIS A 146 34.07 -4.58 60.38
CA HIS A 146 33.81 -3.98 61.69
C HIS A 146 34.82 -4.49 62.72
N SER A 147 34.76 -3.97 63.96
CA SER A 147 35.65 -4.36 65.07
C SER A 147 35.71 -5.87 65.32
N ASP A 148 34.57 -6.56 65.23
CA ASP A 148 34.51 -8.04 65.40
C ASP A 148 34.92 -8.86 64.16
N GLY A 149 35.39 -8.23 63.07
CA GLY A 149 35.83 -8.92 61.84
C GLY A 149 35.09 -8.52 60.56
N ILE A 150 35.11 -9.41 59.57
CA ILE A 150 34.48 -9.20 58.25
C ILE A 150 33.24 -10.10 58.16
N GLY A 151 32.10 -9.52 57.79
CA GLY A 151 30.85 -10.26 57.66
C GLY A 151 29.92 -9.65 56.60
N THR A 152 29.05 -10.49 56.04
CA THR A 152 27.96 -10.03 55.15
C THR A 152 26.68 -9.94 55.95
N VAL A 153 26.05 -8.77 55.91
CA VAL A 153 24.73 -8.55 56.53
C VAL A 153 23.67 -8.70 55.45
N ALA A 154 22.76 -9.64 55.65
CA ALA A 154 21.62 -9.87 54.78
C ALA A 154 20.64 -8.68 54.81
N VAL A 155 19.92 -8.47 53.71
CA VAL A 155 19.07 -7.28 53.51
C VAL A 155 17.98 -7.13 54.57
N ASP A 156 17.44 -8.23 55.09
CA ASP A 156 16.42 -8.26 56.14
C ASP A 156 16.91 -7.69 57.48
N LEU A 157 18.22 -7.81 57.76
CA LEU A 157 18.83 -7.34 59.00
C LEU A 157 19.38 -5.90 58.92
N LEU A 158 19.43 -5.31 57.71
CA LEU A 158 19.89 -3.95 57.51
C LEU A 158 18.88 -2.92 58.06
N PRO A 159 19.35 -1.75 58.51
CA PRO A 159 18.51 -0.58 58.75
C PRO A 159 17.80 -0.09 57.48
N GLU A 160 16.60 0.47 57.62
CA GLU A 160 15.80 0.96 56.48
C GLU A 160 16.48 2.10 55.71
N ASP A 161 17.25 2.97 56.38
CA ASP A 161 18.01 4.05 55.74
C ASP A 161 19.07 3.53 54.77
N LEU A 162 19.72 2.40 55.08
CA LEU A 162 20.66 1.76 54.16
C LEU A 162 19.95 1.01 53.03
N LYS A 163 18.77 0.43 53.30
CA LYS A 163 17.96 -0.22 52.26
C LYS A 163 17.48 0.80 51.24
N GLU A 164 16.99 1.95 51.68
CA GLU A 164 16.57 3.06 50.79
C GLU A 164 17.77 3.65 50.04
N LYS A 165 18.88 3.91 50.73
CA LYS A 165 20.07 4.55 50.12
C LYS A 165 20.70 3.73 49.00
N TYR A 166 20.71 2.41 49.13
CA TYR A 166 21.31 1.49 48.14
C TYR A 166 20.29 0.73 47.30
N ASP A 167 19.01 1.08 47.44
CA ASP A 167 17.89 0.48 46.74
C ASP A 167 17.84 -1.05 46.89
N LEU A 168 17.81 -1.54 48.12
CA LEU A 168 17.91 -2.97 48.46
C LEU A 168 16.57 -3.54 48.98
N GLY A 169 16.32 -4.80 48.66
CA GLY A 169 15.19 -5.57 49.18
C GLY A 169 13.92 -5.53 48.32
N PRO A 170 12.82 -6.12 48.80
CA PRO A 170 11.59 -6.27 48.01
C PRO A 170 10.91 -4.94 47.68
N ASN A 171 11.28 -3.87 48.39
CA ASN A 171 10.78 -2.52 48.14
C ASN A 171 11.68 -1.66 47.25
N ALA A 172 12.80 -2.21 46.75
CA ALA A 172 13.69 -1.52 45.85
C ALA A 172 12.93 -0.98 44.61
N PHE A 173 13.21 0.26 44.28
CA PHE A 173 12.59 1.04 43.23
C PHE A 173 13.06 0.62 41.84
N ALA A 174 14.36 0.39 41.62
CA ALA A 174 14.89 0.01 40.31
C ALA A 174 14.33 -1.33 39.79
N PRO A 175 14.24 -2.40 40.59
CA PRO A 175 13.59 -3.65 40.16
C PRO A 175 12.10 -3.48 39.85
N LYS A 176 11.38 -2.68 40.64
CA LYS A 176 9.96 -2.37 40.39
C LYS A 176 9.77 -1.58 39.09
N LEU A 177 10.66 -0.63 38.82
CA LEU A 177 10.63 0.18 37.60
C LEU A 177 10.99 -0.66 36.36
N ALA A 178 11.95 -1.58 36.48
CA ALA A 178 12.28 -2.56 35.45
C ALA A 178 11.10 -3.51 35.16
N ALA A 179 10.38 -3.97 36.18
CA ALA A 179 9.16 -4.77 36.00
C ALA A 179 8.04 -3.96 35.32
N ALA A 180 7.85 -2.70 35.73
CA ALA A 180 6.88 -1.80 35.10
C ALA A 180 7.20 -1.54 33.62
N LYS A 181 8.48 -1.43 33.25
CA LYS A 181 8.94 -1.38 31.86
C LYS A 181 8.52 -2.61 31.07
N VAL A 182 8.76 -3.81 31.60
CA VAL A 182 8.39 -5.05 30.92
C VAL A 182 6.88 -5.11 30.70
N ALA A 183 6.09 -4.73 31.70
CA ALA A 183 4.63 -4.68 31.59
C ALA A 183 4.16 -3.64 30.55
N LEU A 184 4.73 -2.44 30.56
CA LEU A 184 4.39 -1.38 29.60
C LEU A 184 4.72 -1.81 28.16
N MET A 185 5.92 -2.37 27.93
CA MET A 185 6.33 -2.83 26.60
C MET A 185 5.46 -3.99 26.09
N ALA A 186 5.06 -4.90 26.99
CA ALA A 186 4.13 -5.97 26.63
C ALA A 186 2.75 -5.43 26.20
N GLU A 187 2.22 -4.42 26.90
CA GLU A 187 0.94 -3.80 26.56
C GLU A 187 1.02 -2.98 25.26
N LEU A 188 2.14 -2.29 25.02
CA LEU A 188 2.40 -1.57 23.76
C LEU A 188 2.39 -2.54 22.57
N HIS A 189 3.08 -3.69 22.68
CA HIS A 189 3.08 -4.72 21.63
C HIS A 189 1.72 -5.38 21.42
N LYS A 190 0.93 -5.57 22.49
CA LYS A 190 -0.43 -6.10 22.40
C LYS A 190 -1.36 -5.16 21.63
N ASN A 191 -1.23 -3.86 21.86
CA ASN A 191 -1.97 -2.85 21.11
C ASN A 191 -1.55 -2.82 19.64
N ASP A 192 -0.26 -2.94 19.32
CA ASP A 192 0.19 -3.02 17.92
C ASP A 192 -0.40 -4.22 17.17
N ALA A 193 -0.54 -5.37 17.84
CA ALA A 193 -1.17 -6.56 17.25
C ALA A 193 -2.68 -6.37 17.00
N ALA A 194 -3.39 -5.73 17.93
CA ALA A 194 -4.82 -5.40 17.76
C ALA A 194 -5.03 -4.36 16.64
N ILE A 195 -4.12 -3.39 16.53
CA ILE A 195 -4.18 -2.28 15.57
C ILE A 195 -3.88 -2.73 14.12
N ASN A 196 -3.11 -3.80 13.95
CA ASN A 196 -2.74 -4.39 12.66
C ASN A 196 -3.67 -5.53 12.21
N SER A 197 -4.70 -5.85 12.99
CA SER A 197 -5.73 -6.80 12.58
C SER A 197 -6.63 -6.18 11.50
N PRO A 198 -6.98 -6.92 10.43
CA PRO A 198 -7.90 -6.41 9.40
C PRO A 198 -9.27 -6.14 10.00
N MET A 199 -9.78 -4.91 9.81
CA MET A 199 -11.12 -4.49 10.23
C MET A 199 -12.19 -5.47 9.72
N PRO A 200 -13.15 -5.90 10.56
CA PRO A 200 -14.35 -6.61 10.10
C PRO A 200 -15.16 -5.71 9.16
N GLY A 201 -15.70 -6.30 8.09
CA GLY A 201 -16.27 -5.62 6.94
C GLY A 201 -17.27 -4.50 7.22
N ASN A 202 -17.12 -3.43 6.43
CA ASN A 202 -18.05 -2.33 6.32
C ASN A 202 -19.38 -2.82 5.72
N MET A 203 -20.49 -2.51 6.39
CA MET A 203 -21.84 -2.89 5.98
C MET A 203 -22.23 -2.19 4.67
N SER A 204 -22.80 -2.96 3.74
CA SER A 204 -23.55 -2.42 2.59
C SER A 204 -25.03 -2.30 2.98
N PRO A 205 -25.76 -1.24 2.57
CA PRO A 205 -27.15 -1.04 2.94
C PRO A 205 -28.09 -1.98 2.18
N ALA A 206 -29.17 -2.36 2.86
CA ALA A 206 -30.17 -3.33 2.47
C ALA A 206 -30.91 -2.97 1.16
N ALA A 207 -31.07 -3.96 0.29
CA ALA A 207 -32.15 -4.05 -0.67
C ALA A 207 -32.70 -5.49 -0.63
N THR A 208 -33.99 -5.58 -0.31
CA THR A 208 -34.75 -6.81 -0.12
C THR A 208 -35.16 -7.38 -1.48
N GLU A 209 -34.63 -8.54 -1.86
CA GLU A 209 -35.31 -9.46 -2.78
C GLU A 209 -34.75 -10.88 -2.59
N GLN A 210 -35.65 -11.82 -2.30
CA GLN A 210 -35.35 -13.22 -2.00
C GLN A 210 -34.92 -13.96 -3.27
N ASN A 211 -33.75 -14.61 -3.23
CA ASN A 211 -33.36 -15.63 -4.19
C ASN A 211 -32.62 -16.77 -3.43
N PRO A 212 -33.00 -18.06 -3.57
CA PRO A 212 -32.46 -19.14 -2.76
C PRO A 212 -31.15 -19.65 -3.40
N GLY A 213 -30.02 -19.19 -2.86
CA GLY A 213 -28.71 -19.61 -3.33
C GLY A 213 -27.58 -18.79 -2.70
N SER A 214 -27.56 -18.66 -1.37
CA SER A 214 -26.47 -17.99 -0.65
C SER A 214 -25.38 -18.98 -0.21
N PRO A 215 -24.10 -18.56 -0.17
CA PRO A 215 -22.99 -19.36 0.32
C PRO A 215 -23.13 -19.62 1.83
N LEU A 216 -22.72 -20.81 2.26
CA LEU A 216 -22.71 -21.24 3.65
C LEU A 216 -22.03 -20.19 4.55
N ALA A 217 -22.80 -19.64 5.49
CA ALA A 217 -22.26 -18.78 6.55
C ALA A 217 -21.12 -19.49 7.28
N ALA A 218 -20.02 -18.77 7.54
CA ALA A 218 -18.86 -19.30 8.25
C ALA A 218 -19.28 -19.81 9.64
N VAL A 219 -19.34 -21.13 9.81
CA VAL A 219 -19.58 -21.75 11.11
C VAL A 219 -18.34 -21.48 11.96
N VAL A 220 -18.50 -20.65 12.98
CA VAL A 220 -17.50 -20.46 14.04
C VAL A 220 -17.91 -21.36 15.19
N THR A 221 -17.11 -22.38 15.46
CA THR A 221 -17.27 -23.22 16.66
C THR A 221 -16.22 -22.82 17.69
N PRO A 222 -16.62 -22.52 18.94
CA PRO A 222 -15.70 -22.04 19.97
C PRO A 222 -14.63 -23.09 20.32
N LYS A 223 -14.93 -24.38 20.11
CA LYS A 223 -14.02 -25.50 20.38
C LYS A 223 -14.29 -26.64 19.39
N LEU A 224 -13.23 -27.24 18.85
CA LEU A 224 -13.27 -28.44 18.00
C LEU A 224 -12.26 -29.46 18.54
N GLU A 225 -12.71 -30.69 18.78
CA GLU A 225 -11.85 -31.79 19.21
C GLU A 225 -11.71 -32.79 18.05
N VAL A 226 -10.46 -33.15 17.75
CA VAL A 226 -10.09 -33.99 16.61
C VAL A 226 -9.21 -35.11 17.13
N THR A 227 -9.59 -36.35 16.86
CA THR A 227 -8.80 -37.53 17.25
C THR A 227 -7.92 -37.96 16.10
N GLU A 228 -6.61 -37.88 16.29
CA GLU A 228 -5.58 -38.34 15.34
C GLU A 228 -4.83 -39.55 15.91
N ALA A 229 -4.00 -40.20 15.08
CA ALA A 229 -3.21 -41.38 15.48
C ALA A 229 -2.24 -41.14 16.66
N GLY A 230 -2.06 -39.89 17.10
CA GLY A 230 -1.24 -39.48 18.25
C GLY A 230 -2.02 -38.92 19.45
N GLY A 231 -3.35 -39.05 19.49
CA GLY A 231 -4.22 -38.55 20.57
C GLY A 231 -5.24 -37.50 20.11
N THR A 232 -6.08 -37.05 21.05
CA THR A 232 -7.10 -36.03 20.80
C THR A 232 -6.49 -34.63 20.91
N LYS A 233 -6.56 -33.85 19.83
CA LYS A 233 -6.18 -32.43 19.80
C LYS A 233 -7.42 -31.54 19.89
N THR A 234 -7.30 -30.47 20.67
CA THR A 234 -8.35 -29.47 20.83
C THR A 234 -7.95 -28.17 20.15
N TYR A 235 -8.85 -27.63 19.34
CA TYR A 235 -8.70 -26.36 18.64
C TYR A 235 -9.75 -25.36 19.13
N ALA A 236 -9.35 -24.14 19.48
CA ALA A 236 -10.24 -23.08 19.95
C ALA A 236 -10.51 -22.05 18.84
N ASN A 237 -11.72 -21.45 18.85
CA ASN A 237 -12.17 -20.44 17.87
C ASN A 237 -12.04 -20.88 16.41
N VAL A 238 -12.47 -22.11 16.13
CA VAL A 238 -12.28 -22.72 14.82
C VAL A 238 -13.20 -22.08 13.79
N ARG A 239 -12.61 -21.55 12.71
CA ARG A 239 -13.29 -21.02 11.53
C ARG A 239 -12.91 -21.84 10.31
N PHE A 240 -13.92 -22.28 9.58
CA PHE A 240 -13.74 -22.99 8.33
C PHE A 240 -13.16 -22.09 7.24
N MET A 241 -12.13 -22.57 6.54
CA MET A 241 -11.46 -21.84 5.44
C MET A 241 -11.69 -22.48 4.06
N GLY A 242 -11.91 -23.80 3.99
CA GLY A 242 -12.13 -24.51 2.74
C GLY A 242 -11.90 -26.02 2.87
N VAL A 243 -12.34 -26.79 1.87
CA VAL A 243 -12.00 -28.22 1.72
C VAL A 243 -10.96 -28.36 0.62
N SER A 244 -9.90 -29.15 0.87
CA SER A 244 -8.97 -29.61 -0.16
C SER A 244 -8.94 -31.13 -0.21
N ASP A 245 -8.22 -31.68 -1.18
CA ASP A 245 -7.90 -33.10 -1.33
C ASP A 245 -7.18 -33.69 -0.10
N GLN A 246 -6.45 -32.86 0.65
CA GLN A 246 -5.73 -33.24 1.87
C GLN A 246 -6.57 -33.16 3.16
N GLY A 247 -7.78 -32.58 3.12
CA GLY A 247 -8.65 -32.45 4.29
C GLY A 247 -9.40 -31.12 4.39
N VAL A 248 -9.98 -30.85 5.56
CA VAL A 248 -10.69 -29.60 5.86
C VAL A 248 -9.74 -28.61 6.49
N ARG A 249 -9.55 -27.46 5.82
CA ARG A 249 -8.68 -26.39 6.28
C ARG A 249 -9.45 -25.46 7.21
N VAL A 250 -8.91 -25.26 8.41
CA VAL A 250 -9.52 -24.44 9.46
C VAL A 250 -8.50 -23.48 10.05
N SER A 251 -8.93 -22.26 10.38
CA SER A 251 -8.14 -21.35 11.23
C SER A 251 -8.61 -21.45 12.67
N HIS A 252 -7.69 -21.37 13.61
CA HIS A 252 -7.92 -21.42 15.06
C HIS A 252 -6.85 -20.55 15.76
N ASP A 253 -6.91 -20.40 17.08
CA ASP A 253 -6.01 -19.50 17.82
C ASP A 253 -4.51 -19.84 17.63
N ALA A 254 -4.18 -21.13 17.54
CA ALA A 254 -2.81 -21.60 17.29
C ALA A 254 -2.39 -21.60 15.79
N GLY A 255 -3.17 -21.02 14.87
CA GLY A 255 -2.83 -20.92 13.45
C GLY A 255 -3.82 -21.63 12.50
N ILE A 256 -3.32 -22.09 11.34
CA ILE A 256 -4.13 -22.77 10.33
C ILE A 256 -3.73 -24.25 10.31
N SER A 257 -4.71 -25.15 10.44
CA SER A 257 -4.52 -26.59 10.35
C SER A 257 -5.34 -27.19 9.20
N VAL A 258 -4.83 -28.26 8.60
CA VAL A 258 -5.58 -29.11 7.66
C VAL A 258 -5.94 -30.39 8.41
N LEU A 259 -7.22 -30.59 8.66
CA LEU A 259 -7.73 -31.72 9.42
C LEU A 259 -8.16 -32.83 8.44
N PRO A 260 -7.59 -34.05 8.54
CA PRO A 260 -8.03 -35.17 7.72
C PRO A 260 -9.53 -35.40 7.90
N VAL A 261 -10.26 -35.64 6.80
CA VAL A 261 -11.73 -35.75 6.87
C VAL A 261 -12.18 -36.87 7.81
N ALA A 262 -11.42 -37.96 7.90
CA ALA A 262 -11.67 -39.08 8.80
C ALA A 262 -11.57 -38.71 10.30
N SER A 263 -10.81 -37.67 10.63
CA SER A 263 -10.57 -37.22 12.01
C SER A 263 -11.61 -36.21 12.51
N LEU A 264 -12.46 -35.69 11.61
CA LEU A 264 -13.47 -34.70 11.95
C LEU A 264 -14.64 -35.31 12.74
N PRO A 265 -15.31 -34.53 13.60
CA PRO A 265 -16.58 -34.93 14.19
C PRO A 265 -17.63 -35.28 13.14
N GLU A 266 -18.50 -36.24 13.47
CA GLU A 266 -19.51 -36.78 12.55
C GLU A 266 -20.46 -35.69 12.02
N THR A 267 -20.80 -34.73 12.87
CA THR A 267 -21.59 -33.53 12.54
C THR A 267 -20.97 -32.67 11.43
N TRP A 268 -19.64 -32.68 11.30
CA TRP A 268 -18.93 -31.97 10.23
C TRP A 268 -18.78 -32.86 9.01
N ARG A 269 -18.45 -34.15 9.17
CA ARG A 269 -18.35 -35.09 8.05
C ARG A 269 -19.63 -35.14 7.20
N ALA A 270 -20.79 -35.19 7.85
CA ALA A 270 -22.10 -35.20 7.18
C ALA A 270 -22.40 -33.92 6.39
N LYS A 271 -21.74 -32.80 6.72
CA LYS A 271 -21.92 -31.50 6.06
C LYS A 271 -21.00 -31.31 4.84
N PHE A 272 -19.89 -32.02 4.79
CA PHE A 272 -18.82 -31.80 3.80
C PHE A 272 -18.61 -32.97 2.82
N ILE A 273 -19.26 -34.11 3.03
CA ILE A 273 -19.34 -35.21 2.06
C ILE A 273 -20.82 -35.48 1.75
N PRO A 274 -21.33 -35.12 0.55
CA PRO A 274 -22.67 -35.53 0.13
C PRO A 274 -22.68 -37.05 -0.09
N ASN A 275 -23.66 -37.75 0.49
CA ASN A 275 -23.90 -39.18 0.29
C ASN A 275 -24.00 -39.52 -1.21
N THR A 276 -23.02 -40.24 -1.75
CA THR A 276 -23.16 -40.96 -3.02
C THR A 276 -23.45 -42.43 -2.73
N SER A 277 -24.71 -42.75 -2.43
CA SER A 277 -25.20 -44.13 -2.47
C SER A 277 -25.73 -44.43 -3.88
N GLY A 278 -24.91 -45.09 -4.70
CA GLY A 278 -25.31 -45.77 -5.93
C GLY A 278 -24.85 -47.24 -5.88
N PRO A 279 -25.59 -48.20 -6.49
CA PRO A 279 -25.36 -49.63 -6.31
C PRO A 279 -24.08 -50.12 -7.01
N PRO A 280 -23.50 -51.26 -6.58
CA PRO A 280 -22.16 -51.66 -6.96
C PRO A 280 -22.15 -52.20 -8.39
N MET A 281 -21.40 -51.55 -9.29
CA MET A 281 -20.96 -52.18 -10.53
C MET A 281 -19.70 -52.99 -10.26
N THR A 282 -19.86 -54.29 -10.48
CA THR A 282 -18.84 -55.33 -10.56
C THR A 282 -17.70 -54.96 -11.51
N VAL A 283 -16.45 -55.10 -11.03
CA VAL A 283 -15.26 -55.16 -11.88
C VAL A 283 -14.84 -56.65 -11.98
N PRO A 284 -14.57 -57.20 -13.17
CA PRO A 284 -13.92 -58.48 -13.28
C PRO A 284 -12.41 -58.33 -13.08
N SER A 285 -11.88 -59.18 -12.21
CA SER A 285 -10.45 -59.42 -12.04
C SER A 285 -9.85 -60.15 -13.24
N SER A 286 -8.65 -59.77 -13.66
CA SER A 286 -7.45 -60.64 -13.73
C SER A 286 -6.43 -60.10 -14.74
N GLY A 287 -5.17 -60.03 -14.35
CA GLY A 287 -4.07 -59.71 -15.26
C GLY A 287 -2.79 -59.27 -14.55
N SER A 288 -2.14 -60.22 -13.87
CA SER A 288 -0.84 -60.10 -13.20
C SER A 288 0.31 -59.78 -14.18
N ALA A 289 1.19 -58.84 -13.81
CA ALA A 289 2.62 -58.90 -14.15
C ALA A 289 3.47 -58.11 -13.14
N THR A 290 4.33 -58.87 -12.47
CA THR A 290 5.47 -58.57 -11.60
C THR A 290 6.46 -57.54 -12.15
N ALA A 291 6.93 -56.62 -11.30
CA ALA A 291 8.35 -56.37 -11.00
C ALA A 291 8.49 -55.22 -9.98
N GLY A 292 9.28 -55.46 -8.92
CA GLY A 292 9.49 -54.51 -7.83
C GLY A 292 10.27 -53.26 -8.25
N SER A 293 9.92 -52.14 -7.63
CA SER A 293 10.83 -51.01 -7.46
C SER A 293 10.56 -50.41 -6.09
N THR A 294 11.55 -50.59 -5.22
CA THR A 294 11.68 -50.06 -3.88
C THR A 294 11.38 -48.56 -3.90
N ALA A 295 10.38 -48.14 -3.15
CA ALA A 295 10.05 -46.73 -2.97
C ALA A 295 11.24 -46.00 -2.33
N SER A 296 12.01 -45.31 -3.17
CA SER A 296 13.00 -44.34 -2.74
C SER A 296 12.26 -43.20 -2.06
N ARG A 297 12.47 -43.09 -0.75
CA ARG A 297 12.07 -41.97 0.10
C ARG A 297 12.64 -40.70 -0.55
N SER A 298 11.79 -39.86 -1.11
CA SER A 298 12.19 -38.56 -1.65
C SER A 298 12.82 -37.72 -0.52
N THR A 299 14.09 -37.40 -0.71
CA THR A 299 14.86 -36.44 0.08
C THR A 299 14.11 -35.09 0.11
N PRO A 300 14.07 -34.36 1.24
CA PRO A 300 13.52 -33.01 1.26
C PRO A 300 14.27 -32.13 0.26
N ALA A 301 13.54 -31.44 -0.63
CA ALA A 301 14.12 -30.50 -1.57
C ALA A 301 14.98 -29.46 -0.81
N GLN A 302 16.29 -29.45 -1.10
CA GLN A 302 17.20 -28.43 -0.57
C GLN A 302 16.70 -27.05 -0.98
N SER A 303 16.34 -26.23 0.00
CA SER A 303 15.90 -24.85 -0.17
C SER A 303 16.77 -24.06 -1.16
N SER A 304 16.14 -23.28 -2.04
CA SER A 304 16.80 -22.34 -2.97
C SER A 304 17.13 -20.99 -2.33
N PHE A 305 16.85 -20.84 -1.03
CA PHE A 305 17.14 -19.66 -0.24
C PHE A 305 18.63 -19.56 0.05
N ASP A 306 19.23 -18.44 -0.34
CA ASP A 306 20.58 -18.06 0.04
C ASP A 306 20.55 -16.68 0.73
N PRO A 307 20.73 -16.62 2.06
CA PRO A 307 20.67 -15.38 2.81
C PRO A 307 21.81 -14.41 2.46
N ASN A 308 22.90 -14.88 1.85
CA ASN A 308 24.00 -14.01 1.41
C ASN A 308 23.68 -13.30 0.10
N SER A 309 22.85 -13.91 -0.75
CA SER A 309 22.47 -13.35 -2.06
C SER A 309 21.20 -12.51 -2.02
N LEU A 310 20.38 -12.59 -0.97
CA LEU A 310 19.14 -11.81 -0.85
C LEU A 310 19.40 -10.48 -0.15
N VAL A 311 18.79 -9.40 -0.63
CA VAL A 311 19.10 -8.02 -0.23
C VAL A 311 17.85 -7.28 0.22
N PHE A 312 17.94 -6.61 1.37
CA PHE A 312 17.03 -5.58 1.84
C PHE A 312 17.48 -4.21 1.35
N ILE A 313 16.56 -3.45 0.75
CA ILE A 313 16.81 -2.07 0.32
C ILE A 313 15.82 -1.18 1.05
N LYS A 314 16.34 -0.31 1.91
CA LYS A 314 15.55 0.67 2.66
C LYS A 314 15.82 2.05 2.12
N THR A 315 14.76 2.79 1.80
CA THR A 315 14.80 4.19 1.43
C THR A 315 14.16 5.04 2.53
N ASP A 316 14.18 6.36 2.37
CA ASP A 316 13.48 7.26 3.27
C ASP A 316 11.95 7.24 3.08
N SER A 317 11.46 6.64 2.00
CA SER A 317 10.04 6.62 1.62
C SER A 317 9.44 5.22 1.60
N GLY A 318 10.24 4.17 1.82
CA GLY A 318 9.76 2.79 1.83
C GLY A 318 10.87 1.76 1.99
N ALA A 319 10.50 0.49 1.81
CA ALA A 319 11.41 -0.63 1.80
C ALA A 319 11.03 -1.62 0.70
N GLY A 320 12.03 -2.28 0.14
CA GLY A 320 11.88 -3.32 -0.86
C GLY A 320 12.98 -4.35 -0.76
N SER A 321 12.99 -5.23 -1.75
CA SER A 321 13.90 -6.37 -1.83
C SER A 321 14.82 -6.24 -3.04
N GLY A 322 15.86 -7.04 -3.05
CA GLY A 322 16.80 -7.20 -4.14
C GLY A 322 17.51 -8.54 -4.03
N PHE A 323 18.37 -8.83 -4.99
CA PHE A 323 19.22 -10.02 -4.94
C PHE A 323 20.51 -9.79 -5.71
N ILE A 324 21.53 -10.58 -5.36
CA ILE A 324 22.82 -10.59 -5.99
C ILE A 324 22.80 -11.65 -7.10
N ALA A 325 23.17 -11.27 -8.31
CA ALA A 325 23.27 -12.18 -9.44
C ALA A 325 24.55 -11.95 -10.25
N LYS A 326 25.07 -13.04 -10.82
CA LYS A 326 26.24 -13.00 -11.72
C LYS A 326 25.76 -13.02 -13.18
N VAL A 327 26.26 -12.07 -13.97
CA VAL A 327 25.97 -11.95 -15.40
C VAL A 327 27.23 -11.50 -16.14
N ASN A 328 27.68 -12.27 -17.12
CA ASN A 328 28.86 -11.95 -17.96
C ASN A 328 30.10 -11.58 -17.11
N ASP A 329 30.42 -12.42 -16.13
CA ASP A 329 31.53 -12.25 -15.17
C ASP A 329 31.48 -11.01 -14.27
N LYS A 330 30.35 -10.29 -14.29
CA LYS A 330 30.09 -9.19 -13.36
C LYS A 330 29.01 -9.59 -12.38
N THR A 331 29.15 -9.10 -11.16
CA THR A 331 28.15 -9.29 -10.11
C THR A 331 27.37 -8.00 -9.92
N TYR A 332 26.05 -8.12 -9.88
CA TYR A 332 25.14 -7.01 -9.70
C TYR A 332 24.17 -7.30 -8.56
N VAL A 333 23.77 -6.25 -7.85
CA VAL A 333 22.49 -6.27 -7.13
C VAL A 333 21.40 -5.88 -8.13
N TYR A 334 20.36 -6.69 -8.22
CA TYR A 334 19.14 -6.43 -8.98
C TYR A 334 18.00 -6.05 -8.04
N THR A 335 17.14 -5.14 -8.50
CA THR A 335 15.90 -4.74 -7.83
C THR A 335 14.97 -4.05 -8.82
N ASN A 336 13.78 -3.62 -8.38
CA ASN A 336 12.94 -2.74 -9.19
C ASN A 336 13.42 -1.29 -9.15
N ALA A 337 13.17 -0.54 -10.21
CA ALA A 337 13.48 0.87 -10.24
C ALA A 337 12.62 1.65 -9.23
N HIS A 338 11.36 1.28 -9.02
CA HIS A 338 10.48 1.93 -8.04
C HIS A 338 10.92 1.73 -6.59
N VAL A 339 11.67 0.67 -6.26
CA VAL A 339 12.23 0.48 -4.91
C VAL A 339 13.27 1.58 -4.62
N ILE A 340 14.06 1.96 -5.62
CA ILE A 340 15.06 3.03 -5.51
C ILE A 340 14.41 4.41 -5.68
N CYS A 341 13.55 4.56 -6.67
CA CYS A 341 13.03 5.85 -7.11
C CYS A 341 11.79 6.30 -6.32
N GLY A 342 10.99 5.37 -5.82
CA GLY A 342 9.61 5.63 -5.38
C GLY A 342 8.68 5.90 -6.56
N THR A 343 7.46 6.31 -6.25
CA THR A 343 6.39 6.65 -7.21
C THR A 343 5.93 8.10 -7.03
N PRO A 344 5.15 8.69 -7.96
CA PRO A 344 4.57 10.02 -7.79
C PRO A 344 3.88 10.18 -6.43
N GLY A 345 4.08 11.34 -5.78
CA GLY A 345 3.63 11.60 -4.39
C GLY A 345 4.52 10.98 -3.29
N GLY A 346 5.41 10.05 -3.62
CA GLY A 346 6.27 9.31 -2.68
C GLY A 346 7.70 9.09 -3.16
N PHE A 347 8.21 9.91 -4.08
CA PHE A 347 9.58 9.76 -4.60
C PHE A 347 10.61 9.81 -3.47
N THR A 348 11.51 8.84 -3.52
CA THR A 348 12.65 8.65 -2.62
C THR A 348 13.59 9.85 -2.69
N LYS A 349 14.08 10.33 -1.54
CA LYS A 349 15.17 11.34 -1.49
C LYS A 349 16.52 10.69 -1.27
N LYS A 350 16.56 9.53 -0.60
CA LYS A 350 17.80 8.79 -0.36
C LYS A 350 17.56 7.30 -0.09
N ILE A 351 18.56 6.51 -0.42
CA ILE A 351 18.74 5.15 0.12
C ILE A 351 19.28 5.30 1.54
N VAL A 352 18.61 4.68 2.50
CA VAL A 352 18.99 4.69 3.92
C VAL A 352 19.97 3.56 4.21
N SER A 353 19.70 2.35 3.68
CA SER A 353 20.60 1.21 3.84
C SER A 353 20.34 0.13 2.80
N ILE A 354 21.40 -0.60 2.46
CA ILE A 354 21.35 -1.82 1.66
C ILE A 354 22.04 -2.92 2.48
N LYS A 355 21.35 -4.02 2.76
CA LYS A 355 21.90 -5.12 3.57
C LYS A 355 21.52 -6.47 3.00
N THR A 356 22.41 -7.46 3.06
CA THR A 356 22.01 -8.84 2.76
C THR A 356 21.13 -9.39 3.89
N ALA A 357 20.39 -10.47 3.64
CA ALA A 357 19.61 -11.15 4.68
C ALA A 357 20.52 -11.78 5.76
N ALA A 358 21.77 -12.09 5.43
CA ALA A 358 22.82 -12.45 6.39
C ALA A 358 23.39 -11.26 7.20
N GLY A 359 22.90 -10.03 6.97
CA GLY A 359 23.26 -8.84 7.74
C GLY A 359 24.45 -8.04 7.17
N ARG A 360 25.03 -8.44 6.03
CA ARG A 360 26.14 -7.70 5.42
C ARG A 360 25.66 -6.36 4.87
N ALA A 361 26.25 -5.26 5.33
CA ALA A 361 26.03 -3.95 4.72
C ALA A 361 26.68 -3.87 3.32
N ILE A 362 25.90 -3.45 2.33
CA ILE A 362 26.35 -3.13 0.98
C ILE A 362 26.42 -1.59 0.88
N PRO A 363 27.53 -1.02 0.38
CA PRO A 363 27.64 0.43 0.19
C PRO A 363 26.56 0.97 -0.75
N ILE A 364 26.12 2.20 -0.50
CA ILE A 364 25.24 2.91 -1.43
C ILE A 364 26.00 3.07 -2.76
N PRO A 365 25.41 2.70 -3.90
CA PRO A 365 26.10 2.76 -5.18
C PRO A 365 26.43 4.20 -5.57
N TYR A 366 27.64 4.40 -6.10
CA TYR A 366 28.02 5.67 -6.74
C TYR A 366 27.34 5.81 -8.12
N ASP A 367 27.33 4.71 -8.88
CA ASP A 367 26.69 4.55 -10.17
C ASP A 367 25.66 3.41 -10.15
N LEU A 368 24.59 3.58 -10.92
CA LEU A 368 23.57 2.57 -11.11
C LEU A 368 23.12 2.52 -12.56
N GLU A 369 22.52 1.40 -12.94
CA GLU A 369 21.98 1.16 -14.26
C GLU A 369 20.46 0.98 -14.15
N LEU A 370 19.71 1.79 -14.89
CA LEU A 370 18.28 1.62 -15.06
C LEU A 370 18.00 1.02 -16.43
N SER A 371 16.99 0.15 -16.51
CA SER A 371 16.52 -0.39 -17.77
C SER A 371 16.09 0.74 -18.71
N ASN A 372 16.60 0.73 -19.93
CA ASN A 372 16.30 1.71 -20.99
C ASN A 372 15.40 1.11 -22.06
N MET A 373 14.36 0.42 -21.60
CA MET A 373 13.40 -0.33 -22.40
C MET A 373 11.97 0.24 -22.25
N TYR A 374 11.84 1.52 -21.87
CA TYR A 374 10.54 2.17 -21.71
C TYR A 374 9.72 2.11 -23.00
N ASP A 375 8.48 1.64 -22.87
CA ASP A 375 7.49 1.57 -23.93
C ASP A 375 6.19 2.22 -23.45
N ALA A 376 5.81 3.33 -24.08
CA ALA A 376 4.60 4.06 -23.72
C ALA A 376 3.30 3.26 -23.93
N SER A 377 3.35 2.18 -24.72
CA SER A 377 2.22 1.27 -24.95
C SER A 377 2.12 0.14 -23.91
N SER A 378 3.14 -0.04 -23.06
CA SER A 378 3.21 -1.08 -22.04
C SER A 378 3.19 -0.45 -20.65
N SER A 379 2.09 -0.61 -19.93
CA SER A 379 2.04 -0.20 -18.52
C SER A 379 2.84 -1.18 -17.65
N ASN A 380 3.75 -0.67 -16.83
CA ASN A 380 4.57 -1.43 -15.89
C ASN A 380 5.47 -2.46 -16.59
N GLY A 381 6.25 -1.98 -17.57
CA GLY A 381 7.15 -2.79 -18.39
C GLY A 381 8.55 -2.96 -17.80
N LEU A 382 9.50 -3.27 -18.67
CA LEU A 382 10.90 -3.51 -18.30
C LEU A 382 11.60 -2.28 -17.73
N GLU A 383 11.06 -1.08 -17.87
CA GLU A 383 11.60 0.16 -17.29
C GLU A 383 11.66 0.14 -15.76
N ASP A 384 10.86 -0.70 -15.09
CA ASP A 384 10.87 -0.87 -13.63
C ASP A 384 11.98 -1.83 -13.14
N MET A 385 13.17 -1.75 -13.74
CA MET A 385 14.33 -2.52 -13.34
C MET A 385 15.55 -1.65 -13.11
N ALA A 386 16.26 -1.94 -12.02
CA ALA A 386 17.50 -1.30 -11.65
C ALA A 386 18.55 -2.35 -11.26
N ARG A 387 19.81 -2.04 -11.54
CA ARG A 387 20.95 -2.80 -11.03
C ARG A 387 22.15 -1.92 -10.75
N PHE A 388 23.05 -2.37 -9.88
CA PHE A 388 24.34 -1.73 -9.65
C PHE A 388 25.39 -2.78 -9.34
N ALA A 389 26.62 -2.52 -9.77
CA ALA A 389 27.71 -3.48 -9.67
C ALA A 389 28.18 -3.60 -8.21
N ILE A 390 28.56 -4.80 -7.80
CA ILE A 390 29.19 -5.06 -6.50
C ILE A 390 30.32 -6.07 -6.65
N THR A 391 31.18 -6.12 -5.64
CA THR A 391 32.18 -7.18 -5.47
C THR A 391 31.71 -8.16 -4.41
N LEU A 392 31.74 -9.46 -4.73
CA LEU A 392 31.52 -10.52 -3.74
C LEU A 392 32.71 -10.60 -2.80
N LYS A 393 32.45 -10.76 -1.50
CA LYS A 393 33.49 -11.15 -0.54
C LYS A 393 33.70 -12.66 -0.61
N GLU A 394 34.82 -13.12 -0.07
CA GLU A 394 35.11 -14.53 0.09
C GLU A 394 33.96 -15.26 0.81
N GLY A 395 33.52 -16.38 0.26
CA GLY A 395 32.40 -17.17 0.77
C GLY A 395 31.00 -16.66 0.39
N GLU A 396 30.88 -15.53 -0.30
CA GLU A 396 29.60 -15.06 -0.82
C GLU A 396 29.26 -15.71 -2.16
N THR A 397 28.00 -16.08 -2.30
CA THR A 397 27.40 -16.63 -3.50
C THR A 397 26.56 -15.57 -4.23
N ALA A 398 26.17 -15.88 -5.45
CA ALA A 398 25.27 -15.08 -6.26
C ALA A 398 24.34 -16.02 -7.02
N TYR A 399 23.14 -15.55 -7.32
CA TYR A 399 22.22 -16.28 -8.18
C TYR A 399 22.65 -16.24 -9.65
N ASP A 400 22.34 -17.32 -10.36
CA ASP A 400 22.34 -17.33 -11.82
C ASP A 400 21.00 -16.83 -12.35
N LEU A 401 21.03 -15.99 -13.39
CA LEU A 401 19.82 -15.64 -14.13
C LEU A 401 19.41 -16.76 -15.08
N GLY A 402 18.11 -16.91 -15.28
CA GLY A 402 17.56 -17.69 -16.38
C GLY A 402 18.05 -17.15 -17.72
N GLY A 403 18.39 -18.04 -18.65
CA GLY A 403 18.81 -17.62 -19.99
C GLY A 403 17.64 -17.05 -20.80
N LEU A 404 17.95 -16.37 -21.92
CA LEU A 404 16.94 -15.89 -22.88
C LEU A 404 16.01 -17.01 -23.40
N ASN A 405 16.56 -18.23 -23.46
CA ASN A 405 15.90 -19.48 -23.82
C ASN A 405 15.58 -20.33 -22.59
N SER A 406 15.41 -19.73 -21.41
CA SER A 406 14.99 -20.50 -20.23
C SER A 406 13.74 -21.30 -20.57
N ASP A 407 13.71 -22.57 -20.17
CA ASP A 407 12.56 -23.48 -20.30
C ASP A 407 11.38 -23.05 -19.40
N THR A 408 11.17 -21.75 -19.25
CA THR A 408 10.11 -21.17 -18.44
C THR A 408 8.78 -21.57 -19.08
N SER A 409 8.08 -22.47 -18.43
CA SER A 409 6.81 -23.03 -18.91
C SER A 409 5.71 -22.83 -17.88
N MET A 410 4.48 -22.84 -18.36
CA MET A 410 3.29 -22.76 -17.50
C MET A 410 3.30 -23.88 -16.47
N ASN A 411 2.79 -23.60 -15.28
CA ASN A 411 2.69 -24.52 -14.14
C ASN A 411 4.03 -24.99 -13.55
N GLN A 412 5.15 -24.38 -13.93
CA GLN A 412 6.41 -24.62 -13.23
C GLN A 412 6.39 -24.05 -11.82
N LYS A 413 6.95 -24.82 -10.89
CA LYS A 413 7.09 -24.45 -9.48
C LYS A 413 8.13 -23.35 -9.32
N VAL A 414 7.73 -22.28 -8.66
CA VAL A 414 8.57 -21.11 -8.41
C VAL A 414 8.47 -20.69 -6.95
N VAL A 415 9.51 -20.04 -6.47
CA VAL A 415 9.56 -19.45 -5.13
C VAL A 415 9.91 -17.98 -5.27
N ALA A 416 9.07 -17.10 -4.72
CA ALA A 416 9.37 -15.68 -4.60
C ALA A 416 9.95 -15.39 -3.22
N TYR A 417 11.10 -14.71 -3.18
CA TYR A 417 11.74 -14.27 -1.94
C TYR A 417 11.64 -12.76 -1.80
N GLY A 418 11.38 -12.28 -0.58
CA GLY A 418 11.36 -10.86 -0.31
C GLY A 418 11.05 -10.50 1.14
N ASN A 419 11.21 -9.22 1.45
CA ASN A 419 10.94 -8.59 2.74
C ASN A 419 9.46 -8.25 2.88
N SER A 420 8.60 -9.27 3.04
CA SER A 420 7.16 -9.06 3.13
C SER A 420 6.84 -8.05 4.23
N LEU A 421 6.11 -6.99 3.86
CA LEU A 421 5.70 -5.87 4.72
C LEU A 421 6.85 -5.04 5.32
N GLY A 422 8.09 -5.23 4.86
CA GLY A 422 9.24 -4.44 5.33
C GLY A 422 9.70 -4.77 6.75
N GLY A 423 9.38 -5.96 7.27
CA GLY A 423 9.71 -6.39 8.63
C GLY A 423 11.16 -6.83 8.86
N ASP A 424 12.06 -6.61 7.89
CA ASP A 424 13.45 -7.05 7.88
C ASP A 424 13.60 -8.58 8.02
N VAL A 425 12.62 -9.33 7.51
CA VAL A 425 12.60 -10.79 7.47
C VAL A 425 12.31 -11.23 6.05
N ILE A 426 13.19 -12.08 5.48
CA ILE A 426 12.87 -12.69 4.18
C ILE A 426 11.83 -13.78 4.38
N THR A 427 10.75 -13.67 3.63
CA THR A 427 9.74 -14.72 3.48
C THR A 427 9.97 -15.50 2.19
N SER A 428 9.77 -16.81 2.26
CA SER A 428 9.68 -17.71 1.09
C SER A 428 8.21 -17.89 0.71
N LEU A 429 7.86 -17.62 -0.54
CA LEU A 429 6.49 -17.68 -1.03
C LEU A 429 6.41 -18.62 -2.24
N ASP A 430 5.98 -19.85 -1.98
CA ASP A 430 5.79 -20.86 -3.01
C ASP A 430 4.63 -20.50 -3.95
N GLY A 431 4.77 -20.90 -5.20
CA GLY A 431 3.74 -20.75 -6.21
C GLY A 431 4.10 -21.41 -7.53
N ASP A 432 3.38 -21.03 -8.56
CA ASP A 432 3.46 -21.55 -9.91
C ASP A 432 3.48 -20.40 -10.91
N ILE A 433 4.06 -20.64 -12.07
CA ILE A 433 3.88 -19.76 -13.23
C ILE A 433 2.49 -19.98 -13.81
N VAL A 434 1.64 -18.95 -13.75
CA VAL A 434 0.25 -19.01 -14.23
C VAL A 434 0.02 -18.24 -15.52
N GLY A 435 1.04 -17.53 -16.01
CA GLY A 435 0.98 -16.80 -17.28
C GLY A 435 2.37 -16.46 -17.80
N LEU A 436 2.54 -16.49 -19.12
CA LEU A 436 3.77 -16.11 -19.80
C LEU A 436 3.52 -14.91 -20.70
N GLY A 437 4.22 -13.81 -20.42
CA GLY A 437 4.31 -12.64 -21.28
C GLY A 437 5.69 -12.56 -21.95
N THR A 438 5.81 -11.60 -22.88
CA THR A 438 7.06 -11.32 -23.59
C THR A 438 8.16 -10.81 -22.66
N ASP A 439 7.79 -9.93 -21.72
CA ASP A 439 8.69 -9.23 -20.79
C ASP A 439 8.47 -9.59 -19.32
N ARG A 440 7.38 -10.31 -19.01
CA ARG A 440 6.96 -10.63 -17.65
C ARG A 440 6.35 -12.02 -17.57
N ILE A 441 6.30 -12.55 -16.36
CA ILE A 441 5.57 -13.77 -16.02
C ILE A 441 4.53 -13.43 -14.96
N GLU A 442 3.39 -14.11 -15.02
CA GLU A 442 2.39 -14.07 -13.96
C GLU A 442 2.61 -15.27 -13.04
N ILE A 443 2.59 -15.01 -11.73
CA ILE A 443 2.89 -16.02 -10.70
C ILE A 443 1.76 -16.10 -9.68
N SER A 444 1.54 -17.29 -9.11
CA SER A 444 0.56 -17.49 -8.03
C SER A 444 1.13 -17.23 -6.63
N CYS A 445 2.44 -16.99 -6.51
CA CYS A 445 3.11 -16.69 -5.23
C CYS A 445 2.37 -15.57 -4.49
N GLY A 446 2.17 -15.70 -3.18
CA GLY A 446 1.43 -14.74 -2.35
C GLY A 446 2.15 -13.40 -2.09
N ILE A 447 2.82 -12.82 -3.10
CA ILE A 447 3.61 -11.59 -2.92
C ILE A 447 2.74 -10.43 -2.43
N VAL A 448 3.32 -9.63 -1.53
CA VAL A 448 2.74 -8.43 -0.92
C VAL A 448 3.75 -7.27 -1.01
N ALA A 449 3.34 -6.06 -0.60
CA ALA A 449 4.25 -4.93 -0.50
C ALA A 449 5.51 -5.29 0.31
N GLY A 450 6.69 -4.86 -0.16
CA GLY A 450 7.99 -5.22 0.41
C GLY A 450 8.72 -6.35 -0.32
N ASN A 451 8.00 -7.21 -1.06
CA ASN A 451 8.61 -8.24 -1.92
C ASN A 451 9.10 -7.69 -3.26
N SER A 452 8.66 -6.49 -3.63
CA SER A 452 9.09 -5.84 -4.87
C SER A 452 10.61 -5.72 -4.92
N GLY A 453 11.18 -6.13 -6.04
CA GLY A 453 12.61 -6.20 -6.32
C GLY A 453 13.25 -7.54 -5.94
N GLY A 454 12.54 -8.39 -5.20
CA GLY A 454 13.01 -9.71 -4.80
C GLY A 454 12.96 -10.74 -5.95
N PRO A 455 13.82 -11.78 -5.91
CA PRO A 455 13.89 -12.76 -6.99
C PRO A 455 12.72 -13.73 -6.97
N VAL A 456 12.32 -14.15 -8.17
CA VAL A 456 11.47 -15.31 -8.42
C VAL A 456 12.35 -16.40 -9.01
N VAL A 457 12.48 -17.50 -8.29
CA VAL A 457 13.45 -18.57 -8.54
C VAL A 457 12.71 -19.84 -8.95
N MET A 458 13.19 -20.54 -9.98
CA MET A 458 12.68 -21.87 -10.29
C MET A 458 13.09 -22.87 -9.20
N ALA A 459 12.15 -23.65 -8.69
CA ALA A 459 12.36 -24.53 -7.54
C ALA A 459 13.41 -25.63 -7.82
N ASP A 460 13.54 -26.07 -9.07
CA ASP A 460 14.41 -27.16 -9.51
C ASP A 460 15.86 -26.72 -9.79
N THR A 461 16.03 -25.67 -10.59
CA THR A 461 17.33 -25.22 -11.11
C THR A 461 17.97 -24.14 -10.25
N LYS A 462 17.20 -23.54 -9.33
CA LYS A 462 17.62 -22.39 -8.51
C LYS A 462 18.01 -21.14 -9.31
N LYS A 463 17.63 -21.07 -10.59
CA LYS A 463 17.85 -19.89 -11.45
C LYS A 463 16.76 -18.85 -11.24
N VAL A 464 17.14 -17.58 -11.26
CA VAL A 464 16.20 -16.46 -11.18
C VAL A 464 15.58 -16.23 -12.56
N ILE A 465 14.26 -16.40 -12.66
CA ILE A 465 13.49 -16.20 -13.90
C ILE A 465 12.65 -14.93 -13.90
N GLY A 466 12.59 -14.24 -12.76
CA GLY A 466 11.85 -13.00 -12.65
C GLY A 466 12.22 -12.17 -11.43
N ILE A 467 11.82 -10.90 -11.46
CA ILE A 467 11.90 -9.95 -10.34
C ILE A 467 10.47 -9.55 -9.99
N SER A 468 10.02 -9.87 -8.77
CA SER A 468 8.68 -9.51 -8.28
C SER A 468 8.48 -8.00 -8.38
N THR A 469 7.42 -7.51 -9.01
CA THR A 469 7.23 -6.06 -9.26
C THR A 469 5.92 -5.51 -8.69
N TYR A 470 4.79 -5.81 -9.32
CA TYR A 470 3.50 -5.17 -9.08
C TYR A 470 2.36 -6.18 -9.01
N LEU A 471 1.26 -5.72 -8.43
CA LEU A 471 -0.01 -6.44 -8.39
C LEU A 471 -1.02 -5.71 -9.27
N SER A 472 -1.83 -6.45 -10.02
CA SER A 472 -3.01 -5.89 -10.68
C SER A 472 -4.24 -6.26 -9.87
N THR A 473 -5.03 -5.24 -9.51
CA THR A 473 -6.37 -5.47 -8.96
C THR A 473 -7.19 -6.18 -10.02
N GLY A 474 -7.71 -7.37 -9.70
CA GLY A 474 -8.62 -8.09 -10.59
C GLY A 474 -9.75 -7.16 -11.04
N LYS A 475 -10.19 -7.31 -12.29
CA LYS A 475 -11.31 -6.53 -12.79
C LYS A 475 -12.57 -7.01 -12.07
N ARG A 476 -13.38 -6.06 -11.59
CA ARG A 476 -14.65 -6.33 -10.91
C ARG A 476 -15.81 -5.94 -11.81
N ASP A 477 -15.77 -6.38 -13.06
CA ASP A 477 -16.86 -6.20 -14.00
C ASP A 477 -17.65 -7.51 -14.17
N ILE A 478 -18.85 -7.40 -14.74
CA ILE A 478 -19.76 -8.54 -14.96
C ILE A 478 -19.13 -9.66 -15.79
N TRP A 479 -18.14 -9.34 -16.63
CA TRP A 479 -17.48 -10.29 -17.53
C TRP A 479 -16.36 -11.06 -16.86
N THR A 480 -15.75 -10.47 -15.83
CA THR A 480 -14.64 -11.06 -15.08
C THR A 480 -15.09 -11.70 -13.78
N SER A 481 -16.31 -11.41 -13.32
CA SER A 481 -16.95 -12.05 -12.17
C SER A 481 -16.94 -13.58 -12.30
N GLY A 482 -16.46 -14.28 -11.27
CA GLY A 482 -16.35 -15.75 -11.26
C GLY A 482 -15.15 -16.33 -12.04
N THR A 483 -14.32 -15.49 -12.69
CA THR A 483 -13.11 -15.93 -13.39
C THR A 483 -11.85 -15.64 -12.58
N ALA A 484 -10.71 -16.25 -12.95
CA ALA A 484 -9.41 -15.93 -12.35
C ALA A 484 -9.03 -14.44 -12.51
N PHE A 485 -9.58 -13.74 -13.51
CA PHE A 485 -9.35 -12.32 -13.74
C PHE A 485 -10.06 -11.40 -12.74
N SER A 486 -10.97 -11.93 -11.92
CA SER A 486 -11.54 -11.22 -10.77
C SER A 486 -10.60 -11.14 -9.57
N GLN A 487 -9.56 -11.99 -9.54
CA GLN A 487 -8.63 -12.10 -8.42
C GLN A 487 -7.44 -11.16 -8.60
N VAL A 488 -6.70 -10.91 -7.51
CA VAL A 488 -5.45 -10.17 -7.55
C VAL A 488 -4.41 -10.96 -8.34
N ARG A 489 -3.89 -10.35 -9.40
CA ARG A 489 -2.86 -10.93 -10.27
C ARG A 489 -1.50 -10.38 -9.89
N ARG A 490 -0.46 -11.21 -9.99
CA ARG A 490 0.88 -10.89 -9.49
C ARG A 490 1.92 -11.17 -10.57
N PHE A 491 2.82 -10.23 -10.77
CA PHE A 491 3.74 -10.26 -11.90
C PHE A 491 5.19 -10.15 -11.45
N ALA A 492 6.06 -10.81 -12.21
CA ALA A 492 7.49 -10.66 -12.12
C ALA A 492 8.08 -10.31 -13.49
N LEU A 493 8.97 -9.32 -13.53
CA LEU A 493 9.66 -8.90 -14.76
C LEU A 493 10.83 -9.82 -15.06
N ARG A 494 11.07 -10.11 -16.33
CA ARG A 494 12.12 -11.00 -16.80
C ARG A 494 13.44 -10.24 -16.99
N PRO A 495 14.44 -10.35 -16.09
CA PRO A 495 15.66 -9.54 -16.15
C PRO A 495 16.49 -9.79 -17.41
N GLU A 496 16.42 -11.00 -17.97
CA GLU A 496 17.12 -11.38 -19.19
C GLU A 496 16.55 -10.71 -20.45
N LYS A 497 15.34 -10.14 -20.39
CA LYS A 497 14.72 -9.40 -21.50
C LYS A 497 15.19 -7.94 -21.58
N VAL A 498 15.91 -7.44 -20.58
CA VAL A 498 16.47 -6.07 -20.63
C VAL A 498 17.74 -6.04 -21.48
N THR A 499 17.60 -5.54 -22.71
CA THR A 499 18.72 -5.47 -23.67
C THR A 499 19.47 -4.13 -23.64
N LYS A 500 18.88 -3.08 -23.06
CA LYS A 500 19.48 -1.75 -22.96
C LYS A 500 19.50 -1.27 -21.52
N TRP A 501 20.67 -0.83 -21.06
CA TRP A 501 20.88 -0.29 -19.73
C TRP A 501 21.41 1.14 -19.83
N ARG A 502 20.82 2.07 -19.08
CA ARG A 502 21.32 3.43 -18.95
C ARG A 502 22.09 3.54 -17.64
N LYS A 503 23.41 3.68 -17.75
CA LYS A 503 24.28 3.98 -16.62
C LYS A 503 24.16 5.46 -16.23
N MET A 504 24.06 5.75 -14.94
CA MET A 504 24.05 7.11 -14.41
C MET A 504 24.57 7.19 -12.98
N LEU A 505 24.99 8.38 -12.56
CA LEU A 505 25.37 8.63 -11.18
C LEU A 505 24.13 8.62 -10.29
N TYR A 506 24.26 8.04 -9.08
CA TYR A 506 23.20 8.02 -8.08
C TYR A 506 22.75 9.45 -7.72
N THR A 507 23.69 10.38 -7.59
CA THR A 507 23.39 11.79 -7.31
C THR A 507 22.57 12.46 -8.41
N SER A 508 22.86 12.16 -9.69
CA SER A 508 22.08 12.65 -10.83
C SER A 508 20.65 12.08 -10.84
N LEU A 509 20.48 10.81 -10.45
CA LEU A 509 19.14 10.23 -10.29
C LEU A 509 18.37 10.95 -9.17
N MET A 510 18.98 11.13 -8.00
CA MET A 510 18.33 11.84 -6.89
C MET A 510 17.97 13.28 -7.24
N SER A 511 18.81 14.00 -8.00
CA SER A 511 18.48 15.33 -8.53
C SER A 511 17.26 15.28 -9.45
N SER A 512 17.21 14.30 -10.36
CA SER A 512 16.07 14.14 -11.27
C SER A 512 14.76 13.85 -10.51
N LEU A 513 14.81 13.03 -9.45
CA LEU A 513 13.66 12.77 -8.58
C LEU A 513 13.22 14.02 -7.82
N ALA A 514 14.18 14.80 -7.31
CA ALA A 514 13.91 16.06 -6.63
C ALA A 514 13.21 17.07 -7.55
N GLU A 515 13.61 17.13 -8.83
CA GLU A 515 12.96 17.97 -9.85
C GLU A 515 11.50 17.54 -10.11
N LEU A 516 11.21 16.23 -10.25
CA LEU A 516 9.84 15.74 -10.42
C LEU A 516 8.98 16.04 -9.18
N LYS A 517 9.54 15.85 -7.98
CA LYS A 517 8.87 16.15 -6.72
C LYS A 517 8.59 17.65 -6.56
N ALA A 518 9.54 18.50 -6.97
CA ALA A 518 9.36 19.94 -7.00
C ALA A 518 8.26 20.34 -7.99
N PHE A 519 8.22 19.73 -9.19
CA PHE A 519 7.18 19.98 -10.18
C PHE A 519 5.78 19.61 -9.66
N ASP A 520 5.64 18.45 -9.02
CA ASP A 520 4.39 18.02 -8.39
C ASP A 520 3.95 19.00 -7.28
N ARG A 521 4.87 19.44 -6.42
CA ARG A 521 4.58 20.43 -5.37
C ARG A 521 4.23 21.82 -5.93
N ASP A 522 4.88 22.24 -7.01
CA ASP A 522 4.53 23.46 -7.75
C ASP A 522 3.13 23.35 -8.38
N THR A 523 2.72 22.14 -8.77
CA THR A 523 1.37 21.88 -9.32
C THR A 523 0.31 22.11 -8.25
N LEU A 524 0.55 21.60 -7.04
CA LEU A 524 -0.28 21.88 -5.88
C LEU A 524 -0.31 23.38 -5.52
N SER A 525 0.83 24.06 -5.62
CA SER A 525 0.93 25.51 -5.36
C SER A 525 0.10 26.32 -6.36
N LEU A 526 0.12 25.94 -7.65
CA LEU A 526 -0.73 26.54 -8.66
C LEU A 526 -2.21 26.28 -8.40
N ALA A 527 -2.57 25.05 -8.03
CA ALA A 527 -3.94 24.72 -7.66
C ALA A 527 -4.42 25.54 -6.46
N ALA A 528 -3.58 25.72 -5.46
CA ALA A 528 -3.85 26.59 -4.31
C ALA A 528 -4.04 28.06 -4.75
N ALA A 529 -3.24 28.53 -5.71
CA ALA A 529 -3.36 29.89 -6.25
C ALA A 529 -4.71 30.16 -6.95
N CYS A 530 -5.36 29.14 -7.51
CA CYS A 530 -6.71 29.27 -8.09
C CYS A 530 -7.78 29.67 -7.04
N TYR A 531 -7.51 29.45 -5.75
CA TYR A 531 -8.42 29.81 -4.67
C TYR A 531 -8.11 31.17 -4.04
N LEU A 532 -7.13 31.91 -4.56
CA LEU A 532 -6.84 33.26 -4.09
C LEU A 532 -7.97 34.19 -4.52
N ASN A 533 -8.65 34.78 -3.53
CA ASN A 533 -9.73 35.73 -3.76
C ASN A 533 -9.17 37.15 -3.72
N PRO A 534 -9.28 37.95 -4.79
CA PRO A 534 -8.94 39.36 -4.71
C PRO A 534 -9.90 40.06 -3.75
N ARG A 535 -9.42 41.03 -2.97
CA ARG A 535 -10.30 41.89 -2.17
C ARG A 535 -10.85 43.02 -3.06
N PRO A 536 -12.15 43.03 -3.40
CA PRO A 536 -12.68 43.97 -4.38
C PRO A 536 -12.54 45.45 -3.99
N ASN A 537 -12.38 45.79 -2.69
CA ASN A 537 -12.43 47.18 -2.22
C ASN A 537 -11.31 47.64 -1.25
N ARG A 538 -10.38 46.75 -0.87
CA ARG A 538 -9.27 47.08 0.07
C ARG A 538 -7.88 46.68 -0.45
N GLY A 539 -7.82 46.17 -1.68
CA GLY A 539 -6.59 45.74 -2.30
C GLY A 539 -6.04 44.42 -1.77
N GLY A 540 -5.24 43.75 -2.60
CA GLY A 540 -4.54 42.51 -2.23
C GLY A 540 -5.35 41.24 -2.45
N PHE A 541 -4.73 40.11 -2.11
CA PHE A 541 -5.39 38.82 -2.00
C PHE A 541 -5.91 38.60 -0.58
N ASP A 542 -7.17 38.22 -0.46
CA ASP A 542 -7.67 37.57 0.73
C ASP A 542 -7.13 36.14 0.74
N VAL A 543 -6.45 35.79 1.83
CA VAL A 543 -6.18 34.39 2.13
C VAL A 543 -7.42 33.88 2.86
N PRO A 544 -8.13 32.86 2.36
CA PRO A 544 -9.30 32.31 3.03
C PRO A 544 -9.00 32.04 4.52
N SER A 545 -9.84 32.56 5.41
CA SER A 545 -9.60 32.58 6.86
C SER A 545 -10.52 31.68 7.67
N GLN A 546 -11.33 30.82 7.03
CA GLN A 546 -12.25 29.96 7.76
C GLN A 546 -11.56 28.65 8.18
N GLN A 547 -11.69 28.32 9.47
CA GLN A 547 -10.93 27.30 10.20
C GLN A 547 -11.12 25.84 9.74
N ASN A 548 -11.97 25.55 8.75
CA ASN A 548 -12.28 24.18 8.32
C ASN A 548 -11.83 23.94 6.87
N GLY A 549 -10.51 23.91 6.63
CA GLY A 549 -9.90 23.52 5.33
C GLY A 549 -8.84 24.49 4.79
N ASP A 550 -8.88 25.76 5.19
CA ASP A 550 -8.08 26.82 4.56
C ASP A 550 -6.60 26.85 5.00
N TYR A 551 -6.28 26.26 6.15
CA TYR A 551 -4.89 26.11 6.61
C TYR A 551 -4.05 25.34 5.58
N VAL A 552 -4.67 24.48 4.78
CA VAL A 552 -4.01 23.72 3.72
C VAL A 552 -3.56 24.64 2.57
N ILE A 553 -4.35 25.60 2.13
CA ILE A 553 -4.02 26.46 0.97
C ILE A 553 -2.83 27.35 1.29
N ARG A 554 -2.89 28.07 2.41
CA ARG A 554 -1.78 28.94 2.84
C ARG A 554 -0.51 28.13 3.08
N GLN A 555 -0.63 26.99 3.75
CA GLN A 555 0.53 26.12 4.01
C GLN A 555 1.12 25.58 2.70
N VAL A 556 0.29 25.18 1.73
CA VAL A 556 0.75 24.72 0.42
C VAL A 556 1.52 25.83 -0.32
N LEU A 557 1.03 27.07 -0.30
CA LEU A 557 1.73 28.22 -0.91
C LEU A 557 3.04 28.57 -0.19
N VAL A 558 3.04 28.52 1.15
CA VAL A 558 4.25 28.77 1.95
C VAL A 558 5.30 27.68 1.70
N ASP A 559 4.90 26.41 1.77
CA ASP A 559 5.78 25.26 1.55
C ASP A 559 6.30 25.19 0.10
N GLY A 560 5.48 25.60 -0.87
CA GLY A 560 5.89 25.72 -2.27
C GLY A 560 6.78 26.93 -2.53
N GLY A 561 6.87 27.88 -1.61
CA GLY A 561 7.54 29.17 -1.81
C GLY A 561 9.03 29.10 -2.13
N SER A 562 9.70 28.00 -1.80
CA SER A 562 11.11 27.76 -2.14
C SER A 562 11.31 27.14 -3.54
N LEU A 563 10.23 26.77 -4.21
CA LEU A 563 10.25 26.14 -5.53
C LEU A 563 10.05 27.18 -6.64
N THR A 564 10.36 26.84 -7.89
CA THR A 564 10.41 27.83 -8.97
C THR A 564 9.04 28.48 -9.25
N LEU A 565 7.96 27.70 -9.36
CA LEU A 565 6.63 28.31 -9.56
C LEU A 565 6.08 28.88 -8.25
N GLY A 566 6.21 28.17 -7.13
CA GLY A 566 5.72 28.66 -5.84
C GLY A 566 6.39 29.98 -5.41
N SER A 567 7.67 30.17 -5.68
CA SER A 567 8.36 31.46 -5.47
C SER A 567 7.81 32.56 -6.38
N THR A 568 7.51 32.25 -7.65
CA THR A 568 6.86 33.18 -8.59
C THR A 568 5.47 33.61 -8.08
N ILE A 569 4.69 32.65 -7.58
CA ILE A 569 3.36 32.89 -6.98
C ILE A 569 3.51 33.78 -5.74
N ASN A 570 4.38 33.43 -4.80
CA ASN A 570 4.55 34.17 -3.55
C ASN A 570 5.08 35.59 -3.78
N ALA A 571 6.06 35.76 -4.67
CA ALA A 571 6.55 37.08 -5.04
C ALA A 571 5.45 37.90 -5.74
N GLY A 572 4.63 37.25 -6.56
CA GLY A 572 3.45 37.84 -7.17
C GLY A 572 2.42 38.33 -6.14
N ILE A 573 2.04 37.49 -5.18
CA ILE A 573 1.14 37.84 -4.07
C ILE A 573 1.71 39.02 -3.27
N ALA A 574 3.00 38.98 -2.94
CA ALA A 574 3.66 40.06 -2.21
C ALA A 574 3.63 41.38 -2.99
N ARG A 575 3.90 41.37 -4.31
CA ARG A 575 3.81 42.57 -5.17
C ARG A 575 2.39 43.13 -5.22
N VAL A 576 1.39 42.28 -5.39
CA VAL A 576 -0.03 42.68 -5.39
C VAL A 576 -0.39 43.31 -4.03
N ASN A 577 -0.03 42.67 -2.92
CA ASN A 577 -0.30 43.16 -1.57
C ASN A 577 0.49 44.44 -1.24
N GLN A 578 1.70 44.62 -1.74
CA GLN A 578 2.48 45.84 -1.55
C GLN A 578 1.86 47.01 -2.31
N ARG A 579 1.43 46.80 -3.56
CA ARG A 579 0.84 47.85 -4.41
C ARG A 579 -0.58 48.21 -4.00
N LEU A 580 -1.33 47.26 -3.43
CA LEU A 580 -2.76 47.43 -3.16
C LEU A 580 -3.12 47.41 -1.66
N GLY A 581 -2.38 46.68 -0.81
CA GLY A 581 -2.75 46.39 0.57
C GLY A 581 -2.41 47.48 1.60
N GLY A 582 -1.64 48.50 1.22
CA GLY A 582 -1.43 49.71 2.03
C GLY A 582 -2.50 50.79 1.85
N ALA A 583 -3.42 50.60 0.90
CA ALA A 583 -4.46 51.57 0.61
C ALA A 583 -5.59 51.48 1.65
N THR A 584 -5.68 52.48 2.53
CA THR A 584 -6.83 52.67 3.42
C THR A 584 -8.08 53.16 2.67
N ALA A 585 -7.91 53.65 1.45
CA ALA A 585 -8.97 54.15 0.57
C ALA A 585 -9.30 53.16 -0.56
N THR A 586 -10.57 53.13 -0.96
CA THR A 586 -11.05 52.36 -2.12
C THR A 586 -10.33 52.81 -3.39
N MET A 587 -9.69 51.89 -4.11
CA MET A 587 -9.02 52.17 -5.39
C MET A 587 -10.01 51.98 -6.56
N SER A 588 -9.80 52.70 -7.67
CA SER A 588 -10.58 52.47 -8.89
C SER A 588 -10.21 51.12 -9.51
N VAL A 589 -11.20 50.45 -10.10
CA VAL A 589 -11.02 49.17 -10.82
C VAL A 589 -9.93 49.29 -11.89
N SER A 590 -9.87 50.43 -12.59
CA SER A 590 -8.86 50.72 -13.63
C SER A 590 -7.41 50.72 -13.12
N SER A 591 -7.17 51.02 -11.85
CA SER A 591 -5.82 50.97 -11.24
C SER A 591 -5.48 49.58 -10.71
N VAL A 592 -6.50 48.78 -10.37
CA VAL A 592 -6.34 47.45 -9.74
C VAL A 592 -6.13 46.36 -10.79
N VAL A 593 -6.90 46.39 -11.89
CA VAL A 593 -6.88 45.36 -12.94
C VAL A 593 -5.48 45.11 -13.53
N PRO A 594 -4.67 46.13 -13.88
CA PRO A 594 -3.33 45.90 -14.44
C PRO A 594 -2.38 45.16 -13.49
N ILE A 595 -2.50 45.39 -12.18
CA ILE A 595 -1.65 44.76 -11.16
C ILE A 595 -1.94 43.26 -11.04
N PHE A 596 -3.22 42.89 -11.05
CA PHE A 596 -3.59 41.47 -11.07
C PHE A 596 -3.27 40.83 -12.42
N ALA A 597 -3.47 41.51 -13.54
CA ALA A 597 -3.09 41.00 -14.87
C ALA A 597 -1.59 40.64 -14.95
N GLU A 598 -0.71 41.48 -14.38
CA GLU A 598 0.73 41.19 -14.27
C GLU A 598 0.99 39.92 -13.46
N PHE A 599 0.30 39.73 -12.32
CA PHE A 599 0.39 38.52 -11.51
C PHE A 599 0.01 37.26 -12.31
N PHE A 600 -1.18 37.25 -12.92
CA PHE A 600 -1.65 36.08 -13.69
C PHE A 600 -0.74 35.78 -14.87
N SER A 601 -0.26 36.80 -15.59
CA SER A 601 0.67 36.63 -16.70
C SER A 601 2.00 36.00 -16.25
N SER A 602 2.58 36.51 -15.16
CA SER A 602 3.84 35.99 -14.62
C SER A 602 3.73 34.52 -14.20
N VAL A 603 2.68 34.15 -13.46
CA VAL A 603 2.45 32.77 -13.01
C VAL A 603 2.16 31.84 -14.19
N THR A 604 1.36 32.30 -15.16
CA THR A 604 1.04 31.54 -16.38
C THR A 604 2.31 31.23 -17.18
N ASN A 605 3.15 32.24 -17.43
CA ASN A 605 4.40 32.07 -18.17
C ASN A 605 5.37 31.11 -17.46
N ALA A 606 5.53 31.25 -16.14
CA ALA A 606 6.37 30.35 -15.34
C ALA A 606 5.87 28.90 -15.38
N SER A 607 4.55 28.70 -15.25
CA SER A 607 3.95 27.37 -15.33
C SER A 607 4.13 26.73 -16.70
N ALA A 608 3.92 27.49 -17.78
CA ALA A 608 4.11 27.01 -19.15
C ALA A 608 5.58 26.63 -19.43
N SER A 609 6.52 27.46 -18.96
CA SER A 609 7.96 27.19 -19.08
C SER A 609 8.37 25.91 -18.36
N GLN A 610 7.89 25.68 -17.13
CA GLN A 610 8.17 24.44 -16.40
C GLN A 610 7.59 23.20 -17.10
N MET A 611 6.36 23.27 -17.62
CA MET A 611 5.77 22.16 -18.38
C MET A 611 6.63 21.81 -19.61
N SER A 612 7.04 22.82 -20.38
CA SER A 612 7.90 22.61 -21.55
C SER A 612 9.27 22.02 -21.17
N SER A 613 9.89 22.52 -20.11
CA SER A 613 11.15 22.00 -19.60
C SER A 613 11.04 20.53 -19.18
N LEU A 614 9.97 20.16 -18.46
CA LEU A 614 9.75 18.79 -18.03
C LEU A 614 9.52 17.83 -19.22
N GLN A 615 8.84 18.29 -20.28
CA GLN A 615 8.58 17.50 -21.49
C GLN A 615 9.84 17.21 -22.32
N ILE A 616 10.77 18.17 -22.41
CA ILE A 616 11.94 18.07 -23.28
C ILE A 616 13.13 17.40 -22.57
N ALA A 617 13.17 17.44 -21.24
CA ALA A 617 14.29 16.91 -20.49
C ALA A 617 14.47 15.40 -20.67
N ASP A 618 15.69 14.97 -21.02
CA ASP A 618 16.01 13.54 -21.08
C ASP A 618 16.14 12.96 -19.68
N ARG A 619 15.12 12.20 -19.27
CA ARG A 619 15.06 11.59 -17.93
C ARG A 619 15.46 10.13 -17.93
N ALA A 620 15.71 9.61 -16.72
CA ALA A 620 15.77 8.18 -16.50
C ALA A 620 14.52 7.50 -17.10
N PRO A 621 14.65 6.36 -17.79
CA PRO A 621 13.54 5.72 -18.50
C PRO A 621 12.35 5.41 -17.59
N TYR A 622 12.62 4.91 -16.37
CA TYR A 622 11.62 4.71 -15.34
C TYR A 622 10.80 5.97 -15.04
N LEU A 623 11.40 7.17 -15.07
CA LEU A 623 10.71 8.42 -14.77
C LEU A 623 9.89 8.93 -15.95
N LYS A 624 10.22 8.54 -17.19
CA LYS A 624 9.51 8.97 -18.39
C LYS A 624 8.04 8.56 -18.35
N GLN A 625 7.71 7.45 -17.70
CA GLN A 625 6.33 6.96 -17.61
C GLN A 625 5.38 7.91 -16.86
N PHE A 626 5.90 8.71 -15.93
CA PHE A 626 5.08 9.62 -15.11
C PHE A 626 4.92 11.02 -15.73
N ILE A 627 5.78 11.38 -16.68
CA ILE A 627 5.78 12.73 -17.27
C ILE A 627 4.44 13.06 -17.96
N PRO A 628 3.84 12.18 -18.78
CA PRO A 628 2.58 12.48 -19.44
C PRO A 628 1.44 12.80 -18.46
N GLU A 629 1.33 12.01 -17.38
CA GLU A 629 0.31 12.21 -16.34
C GLU A 629 0.53 13.50 -15.57
N LEU A 630 1.76 13.77 -15.11
CA LEU A 630 2.10 15.00 -14.39
C LEU A 630 1.82 16.25 -15.25
N ILE A 631 2.12 16.21 -16.54
CA ILE A 631 1.82 17.30 -17.48
C ILE A 631 0.31 17.46 -17.68
N ALA A 632 -0.43 16.36 -17.85
CA ALA A 632 -1.88 16.42 -18.01
C ALA A 632 -2.57 17.08 -16.81
N ILE A 633 -2.22 16.66 -15.59
CA ILE A 633 -2.73 17.26 -14.35
C ILE A 633 -2.36 18.74 -14.28
N ARG A 634 -1.09 19.09 -14.54
CA ARG A 634 -0.63 20.48 -14.52
C ARG A 634 -1.34 21.35 -15.55
N LYS A 635 -1.61 20.81 -16.75
CA LYS A 635 -2.31 21.53 -17.82
C LYS A 635 -3.74 21.88 -17.43
N GLU A 636 -4.49 20.94 -16.84
CA GLU A 636 -5.85 21.20 -16.35
C GLU A 636 -5.87 22.32 -15.30
N ILE A 637 -4.97 22.25 -14.31
CA ILE A 637 -4.86 23.26 -13.26
C ILE A 637 -4.44 24.62 -13.83
N HIS A 638 -3.52 24.61 -14.79
CA HIS A 638 -3.06 25.81 -15.48
C HIS A 638 -4.16 26.52 -16.27
N GLU A 639 -4.97 25.76 -17.02
CA GLU A 639 -6.13 26.29 -17.74
C GLU A 639 -7.14 26.88 -16.78
N ARG A 640 -7.43 26.19 -15.66
CA ARG A 640 -8.29 26.73 -14.61
C ARG A 640 -7.75 28.04 -14.03
N PHE A 641 -6.45 28.10 -13.73
CA PHE A 641 -5.81 29.33 -13.22
C PHE A 641 -5.98 30.51 -14.19
N ILE A 642 -5.82 30.28 -15.50
CA ILE A 642 -6.07 31.30 -16.53
C ILE A 642 -7.55 31.73 -16.50
N GLN A 643 -8.49 30.79 -16.43
CA GLN A 643 -9.93 31.12 -16.39
C GLN A 643 -10.30 31.94 -15.16
N GLU A 644 -9.79 31.61 -13.97
CA GLU A 644 -10.00 32.41 -12.76
C GLU A 644 -9.43 33.84 -12.91
N GLY A 645 -8.30 33.98 -13.60
CA GLY A 645 -7.74 35.29 -13.96
C GLY A 645 -8.62 36.09 -14.94
N LEU A 646 -9.34 35.41 -15.84
CA LEU A 646 -10.22 36.08 -16.81
C LEU A 646 -11.59 36.45 -16.23
N THR A 647 -12.15 35.61 -15.36
CA THR A 647 -13.51 35.79 -14.83
C THR A 647 -13.56 36.73 -13.63
N ARG A 648 -12.53 36.76 -12.78
CA ARG A 648 -12.52 37.57 -11.56
C ARG A 648 -12.01 39.01 -11.77
N TYR A 649 -11.38 39.29 -12.92
CA TYR A 649 -10.66 40.56 -13.16
C TYR A 649 -11.08 41.28 -14.45
N ARG A 650 -12.20 40.85 -15.05
CA ARG A 650 -13.02 41.68 -15.94
C ARG A 650 -14.16 42.28 -15.12
#